data_AF-A0AAW5Q8M7-F1
#
_entry.id   AF-A0AAW5Q8M7-F1
#
_cell.length_a   1.000
_cell.length_b   1.000
_cell.length_c   1.000
_cell.angle_alpha   90.00
_cell.angle_beta   90.00
_cell.angle_gamma   90.00
#
_symmetry.space_group_name_H-M   'P 1'
#
loop_
_entity.id
_entity.type
_entity.pdbx_description
1 polymer ?
#
loop_
_entity_poly.entity_id
_entity_poly.type
_entity_poly.pdbx_seq_one_letter_code
_entity_poly.pdbx_strand_id
1 'polypeptide(L)'
;MSCPDDTATVWPAPSWDELATAWSPRPYVRVDPELSHSYVRQHRLDAGAPPSGVPYALPLTDVDGRYRLLAFDFDAHTSGTAETARREAAQLSQVLAEADLAHLVCLSGPGGGVHVWVRLNAAVPARRVADLADLLSTAFSSLDTGALRNPVTGCVRAPGSPHRLGGISRPLGDTAITAVRPTELFETLTEHFTHTHPAPTTNNQSTSSITVAMDPAGDPLLPGPKRPLAPCHVALARRPLDAAEDASSRAWSLLLACAHARWTFTDLHKAAFDERWPGLEYLRTTRTDTSSRTPRTPGAALEVARRQWARAVAAAATTPTRPATASPERKHVQALIAEHLSAVDAHPDRWRGKTGAQDRLLLLALATRMHAAARQVVHLSERDWALTAGCTRDVVNDRLPTLLAEGWIARPQRSAGPWAATWTLHVPGGGKQGSGAVFSEPRWKEVLGELAVAREDIWHAGGLGVLGLRLWQHLCACRGRGGARAAAQALGITVATVRTKWRALRTVGLVNARGHAYTGAGRLAAAARTAGVTGAHADRMRLYQLQSAVFVWWFTARYAPGASDAMGEWGPFPTPSAAAEVHPVDIALTYGAASLGPPPEATVWAAAMVAQDAHRHLDPESWRSLVAESRAALPAPEMLVSAYRVGTTAA
;
A
#
# COMPACT_ATOMS: atom_id res chain seq x y z
N MET A 1 -1.22 -26.03 12.28
CA MET A 1 -2.46 -26.82 12.36
C MET A 1 -3.52 -26.13 11.52
N SER A 2 -4.61 -26.80 11.14
CA SER A 2 -5.66 -26.20 10.30
C SER A 2 -6.34 -25.02 11.00
N CYS A 3 -6.80 -24.04 10.22
CA CYS A 3 -7.75 -23.03 10.70
C CYS A 3 -9.06 -23.72 11.13
N PRO A 4 -9.84 -23.11 12.04
CA PRO A 4 -11.21 -23.54 12.27
C PRO A 4 -12.05 -23.21 11.04
N ASP A 5 -12.50 -24.24 10.32
CA ASP A 5 -13.48 -24.14 9.24
C ASP A 5 -14.79 -23.48 9.73
N ASP A 6 -15.60 -22.94 8.80
CA ASP A 6 -16.97 -22.46 9.10
C ASP A 6 -17.92 -23.59 9.57
N THR A 7 -17.44 -24.84 9.66
CA THR A 7 -18.08 -25.98 10.35
C THR A 7 -17.82 -26.01 11.86
N ALA A 8 -17.10 -25.03 12.43
CA ALA A 8 -16.81 -24.96 13.86
C ALA A 8 -18.09 -25.05 14.72
N THR A 9 -18.05 -25.87 15.77
CA THR A 9 -19.17 -26.07 16.70
C THR A 9 -19.62 -24.73 17.28
N VAL A 10 -20.81 -24.29 16.92
CA VAL A 10 -21.37 -23.01 17.38
C VAL A 10 -21.79 -23.16 18.83
N TRP A 11 -21.01 -22.59 19.74
CA TRP A 11 -21.36 -22.53 21.15
C TRP A 11 -22.55 -21.58 21.35
N PRO A 12 -23.46 -21.88 22.30
CA PRO A 12 -24.58 -21.01 22.60
C PRO A 12 -24.09 -19.62 23.04
N ALA A 13 -24.91 -18.60 22.77
CA ALA A 13 -24.73 -17.29 23.39
C ALA A 13 -24.86 -17.40 24.92
N PRO A 14 -24.15 -16.58 25.71
CA PRO A 14 -24.35 -16.57 27.15
C PRO A 14 -25.78 -16.19 27.47
N SER A 15 -26.34 -16.76 28.54
CA SER A 15 -27.68 -16.38 28.99
C SER A 15 -27.70 -14.91 29.45
N TRP A 16 -28.86 -14.26 29.49
CA TRP A 16 -28.93 -12.87 30.00
C TRP A 16 -28.44 -12.77 31.45
N ASP A 17 -28.77 -13.76 32.28
CA ASP A 17 -28.37 -13.79 33.68
C ASP A 17 -26.86 -14.05 33.85
N GLU A 18 -26.27 -14.91 33.03
CA GLU A 18 -24.81 -15.11 32.94
C GLU A 18 -24.11 -13.84 32.46
N LEU A 19 -24.65 -13.16 31.45
CA LEU A 19 -24.13 -11.87 30.98
C LEU A 19 -24.19 -10.81 32.09
N ALA A 20 -25.30 -10.79 32.84
CA ALA A 20 -25.53 -9.85 33.93
C ALA A 20 -24.66 -10.11 35.18
N THR A 21 -24.41 -11.37 35.51
CA THR A 21 -23.73 -11.79 36.76
C THR A 21 -22.24 -12.09 36.58
N ALA A 22 -21.83 -12.66 35.45
CA ALA A 22 -20.47 -13.08 35.20
C ALA A 22 -19.69 -12.11 34.29
N TRP A 23 -20.33 -11.55 33.27
CA TRP A 23 -19.64 -10.77 32.24
C TRP A 23 -19.59 -9.26 32.50
N SER A 24 -20.70 -8.63 32.87
CA SER A 24 -20.76 -7.16 32.93
C SER A 24 -20.07 -6.54 34.16
N PRO A 25 -19.08 -5.65 33.99
CA PRO A 25 -18.49 -4.89 35.11
C PRO A 25 -19.40 -3.80 35.70
N ARG A 26 -20.58 -3.57 35.13
CA ARG A 26 -21.51 -2.49 35.49
C ARG A 26 -22.96 -2.97 35.51
N PRO A 27 -23.88 -2.35 36.27
CA PRO A 27 -25.31 -2.72 36.33
C PRO A 27 -26.11 -2.42 35.03
N TYR A 28 -25.43 -2.14 33.91
CA TYR A 28 -26.04 -1.86 32.62
C TYR A 28 -25.15 -2.31 31.46
N VAL A 29 -25.78 -2.63 30.32
CA VAL A 29 -25.14 -2.64 29.00
C VAL A 29 -25.36 -1.30 28.30
N ARG A 30 -24.57 -1.01 27.27
CA ARG A 30 -24.82 0.12 26.36
C ARG A 30 -25.55 -0.39 25.12
N VAL A 31 -26.49 0.38 24.56
CA VAL A 31 -27.38 -0.06 23.47
C VAL A 31 -27.40 0.90 22.28
N ASP A 32 -27.59 0.34 21.08
CA ASP A 32 -27.66 1.07 19.80
C ASP A 32 -29.03 0.83 19.09
N PRO A 33 -30.15 1.31 19.66
CA PRO A 33 -31.49 1.05 19.11
C PRO A 33 -31.74 1.73 17.75
N GLU A 34 -30.87 2.65 17.36
CA GLU A 34 -30.94 3.40 16.09
C GLU A 34 -30.07 2.77 15.00
N LEU A 35 -29.42 1.62 15.28
CA LEU A 35 -28.48 0.91 14.37
C LEU A 35 -27.34 1.81 13.86
N SER A 36 -27.05 2.86 14.63
CA SER A 36 -26.18 4.00 14.34
C SER A 36 -24.70 3.72 14.61
N HIS A 37 -24.40 2.62 15.31
CA HIS A 37 -23.12 2.28 15.90
C HIS A 37 -22.63 3.27 16.97
N SER A 38 -23.54 3.95 17.69
CA SER A 38 -23.19 5.00 18.65
C SER A 38 -23.11 4.56 20.11
N TYR A 39 -23.83 3.50 20.51
CA TYR A 39 -23.87 2.93 21.88
C TYR A 39 -23.96 3.97 23.01
N VAL A 40 -24.69 5.08 22.79
CA VAL A 40 -24.77 6.18 23.77
C VAL A 40 -25.68 5.81 24.95
N ARG A 41 -26.84 5.22 24.65
CA ARG A 41 -27.90 4.88 25.62
C ARG A 41 -27.48 3.69 26.49
N GLN A 42 -28.03 3.61 27.71
CA GLN A 42 -27.81 2.51 28.65
C GLN A 42 -29.10 1.71 28.83
N HIS A 43 -28.97 0.39 29.02
CA HIS A 43 -30.06 -0.52 29.39
C HIS A 43 -29.63 -1.31 30.62
N ARG A 44 -30.43 -1.27 31.70
CA ARG A 44 -30.08 -1.90 32.97
C ARG A 44 -30.19 -3.43 32.88
N LEU A 45 -29.35 -4.14 33.62
CA LEU A 45 -29.36 -5.61 33.64
C LEU A 45 -30.61 -6.19 34.33
N ASP A 46 -31.10 -5.52 35.37
CA ASP A 46 -32.30 -5.89 36.12
C ASP A 46 -33.62 -5.59 35.39
N ALA A 47 -33.57 -4.91 34.24
CA ALA A 47 -34.72 -4.68 33.36
C ALA A 47 -34.96 -5.84 32.36
N GLY A 48 -34.26 -6.96 32.50
CA GLY A 48 -34.24 -8.06 31.52
C GLY A 48 -33.46 -7.70 30.25
N ALA A 49 -33.49 -8.59 29.25
CA ALA A 49 -32.75 -8.39 28.00
C ALA A 49 -33.31 -7.21 27.17
N PRO A 50 -32.46 -6.49 26.40
CA PRO A 50 -32.90 -5.50 25.43
C PRO A 50 -33.89 -6.07 24.40
N PRO A 51 -34.73 -5.23 23.77
CA PRO A 51 -35.64 -5.67 22.71
C PRO A 51 -34.93 -6.42 21.58
N SER A 52 -35.59 -7.44 21.03
CA SER A 52 -35.01 -8.30 20.00
C SER A 52 -34.47 -7.48 18.80
N GLY A 53 -33.26 -7.84 18.35
CA GLY A 53 -32.56 -7.15 17.27
C GLY A 53 -31.76 -5.90 17.67
N VAL A 54 -31.93 -5.36 18.89
CA VAL A 54 -31.15 -4.19 19.35
C VAL A 54 -29.71 -4.62 19.71
N PRO A 55 -28.66 -4.06 19.09
CA PRO A 55 -27.28 -4.32 19.47
C PRO A 55 -26.94 -3.76 20.85
N TYR A 56 -26.17 -4.53 21.63
CA TYR A 56 -25.71 -4.15 22.96
C TYR A 56 -24.22 -4.47 23.21
N ALA A 57 -23.58 -3.65 24.05
CA ALA A 57 -22.15 -3.68 24.33
C ALA A 57 -21.85 -3.67 25.83
N LEU A 58 -20.87 -4.47 26.23
CA LEU A 58 -20.37 -4.54 27.61
C LEU A 58 -19.37 -3.39 27.84
N PRO A 59 -19.55 -2.55 28.86
CA PRO A 59 -18.48 -1.67 29.36
C PRO A 59 -17.28 -2.52 29.79
N LEU A 60 -16.05 -2.07 29.50
CA LEU A 60 -14.85 -2.82 29.90
C LEU A 60 -14.40 -2.53 31.35
N THR A 61 -14.88 -1.42 31.92
CA THR A 61 -14.51 -0.92 33.25
C THR A 61 -15.63 -1.02 34.27
N ASP A 62 -15.27 -1.29 35.53
CA ASP A 62 -16.15 -1.08 36.68
C ASP A 62 -16.44 0.42 36.90
N VAL A 63 -17.28 0.74 37.88
CA VAL A 63 -17.74 2.12 38.14
C VAL A 63 -16.61 3.12 38.40
N ASP A 64 -15.48 2.66 38.95
CA ASP A 64 -14.29 3.46 39.23
C ASP A 64 -13.41 3.71 37.99
N GLY A 65 -13.80 3.17 36.83
CA GLY A 65 -13.02 3.27 35.60
C GLY A 65 -11.83 2.29 35.54
N ARG A 66 -11.83 1.23 36.37
CA ARG A 66 -10.81 0.17 36.33
C ARG A 66 -11.30 -1.02 35.53
N TYR A 67 -10.43 -1.60 34.72
CA TYR A 67 -10.79 -2.71 33.85
C TYR A 67 -11.01 -3.99 34.63
N ARG A 68 -12.14 -4.66 34.36
CA ARG A 68 -12.50 -6.01 34.85
C ARG A 68 -12.66 -7.01 33.71
N LEU A 69 -12.80 -6.48 32.49
CA LEU A 69 -13.01 -7.23 31.27
C LEU A 69 -12.13 -6.57 30.20
N LEU A 70 -11.31 -7.37 29.51
CA LEU A 70 -10.61 -6.92 28.31
C LEU A 70 -11.31 -7.48 27.08
N ALA A 71 -11.36 -6.66 26.04
CA ALA A 71 -11.82 -7.04 24.72
C ALA A 71 -10.83 -6.50 23.70
N PHE A 72 -10.17 -7.40 22.98
CA PHE A 72 -9.29 -7.08 21.87
C PHE A 72 -10.14 -7.18 20.61
N ASP A 73 -10.49 -6.02 20.04
CA ASP A 73 -11.40 -5.90 18.89
C ASP A 73 -10.57 -5.82 17.60
N PHE A 74 -10.51 -6.91 16.84
CA PHE A 74 -9.78 -7.01 15.58
C PHE A 74 -10.75 -6.70 14.43
N ASP A 75 -10.59 -5.53 13.82
CA ASP A 75 -11.63 -4.93 13.00
C ASP A 75 -11.35 -5.02 11.49
N ALA A 76 -12.39 -5.39 10.75
CA ALA A 76 -12.32 -5.65 9.31
C ALA A 76 -12.59 -4.35 8.52
N HIS A 77 -11.71 -3.36 8.69
CA HIS A 77 -11.90 -2.00 8.17
C HIS A 77 -12.17 -1.89 6.65
N THR A 78 -11.65 -2.80 5.81
CA THR A 78 -11.86 -2.81 4.35
C THR A 78 -12.05 -4.23 3.78
N SER A 79 -12.56 -4.32 2.55
CA SER A 79 -12.66 -5.59 1.81
C SER A 79 -11.30 -6.27 1.71
N GLY A 80 -11.18 -7.48 2.27
CA GLY A 80 -9.94 -8.26 2.36
C GLY A 80 -9.27 -8.25 3.73
N THR A 81 -9.58 -7.32 4.65
CA THR A 81 -8.91 -7.28 5.97
C THR A 81 -9.48 -8.24 7.01
N ALA A 82 -10.65 -8.84 6.77
CA ALA A 82 -11.26 -9.82 7.67
C ALA A 82 -10.34 -11.02 7.95
N GLU A 83 -9.52 -11.45 6.99
CA GLU A 83 -8.57 -12.55 7.20
C GLU A 83 -7.36 -12.13 8.03
N THR A 84 -6.94 -10.86 7.94
CA THR A 84 -5.95 -10.30 8.87
C THR A 84 -6.52 -10.20 10.29
N ALA A 85 -7.77 -9.75 10.44
CA ALA A 85 -8.44 -9.71 11.74
C ALA A 85 -8.57 -11.11 12.37
N ARG A 86 -8.97 -12.12 11.59
CA ARG A 86 -9.02 -13.52 12.03
C ARG A 86 -7.64 -14.07 12.40
N ARG A 87 -6.61 -13.83 11.59
CA ARG A 87 -5.24 -14.29 11.84
C ARG A 87 -4.62 -13.64 13.08
N GLU A 88 -4.73 -12.32 13.24
CA GLU A 88 -4.18 -11.60 14.39
C GLU A 88 -4.92 -11.96 15.69
N ALA A 89 -6.26 -12.12 15.63
CA ALA A 89 -7.04 -12.64 16.76
C ALA A 89 -6.66 -14.09 17.11
N ALA A 90 -6.40 -14.95 16.12
CA ALA A 90 -5.94 -16.32 16.32
C ALA A 90 -4.52 -16.39 16.92
N GLN A 91 -3.63 -15.49 16.52
CA GLN A 91 -2.29 -15.35 17.13
C GLN A 91 -2.38 -14.96 18.61
N LEU A 92 -3.21 -13.97 18.96
CA LEU A 92 -3.44 -13.62 20.36
C LEU A 92 -4.10 -14.77 21.14
N SER A 93 -5.10 -15.43 20.56
CA SER A 93 -5.77 -16.60 21.15
C SER A 93 -4.80 -17.76 21.39
N GLN A 94 -3.87 -18.02 20.47
CA GLN A 94 -2.81 -19.02 20.64
C GLN A 94 -1.89 -18.68 21.82
N VAL A 95 -1.40 -17.44 21.92
CA VAL A 95 -0.53 -17.01 23.04
C VAL A 95 -1.25 -17.12 24.39
N LEU A 96 -2.55 -16.83 24.44
CA LEU A 96 -3.36 -17.02 25.64
C LEU A 96 -3.57 -18.51 25.96
N ALA A 97 -3.79 -19.36 24.95
CA ALA A 97 -3.95 -20.81 25.14
C ALA A 97 -2.65 -21.52 25.58
N GLU A 98 -1.50 -21.13 25.01
CA GLU A 98 -0.18 -21.68 25.37
C GLU A 98 0.22 -21.37 26.83
N ALA A 99 -0.37 -20.33 27.42
CA ALA A 99 -0.19 -19.93 28.82
C ALA A 99 -1.37 -20.32 29.75
N ASP A 100 -2.29 -21.18 29.29
CA ASP A 100 -3.50 -21.62 30.03
C ASP A 100 -4.42 -20.47 30.51
N LEU A 101 -4.44 -19.36 29.77
CA LEU A 101 -5.21 -18.16 30.10
C LEU A 101 -6.60 -18.21 29.45
N ALA A 102 -7.61 -18.48 30.27
CA ALA A 102 -9.01 -18.58 29.84
C ALA A 102 -9.49 -17.31 29.11
N HIS A 103 -9.95 -17.51 27.87
CA HIS A 103 -10.39 -16.44 26.97
C HIS A 103 -11.50 -16.96 26.04
N LEU A 104 -12.32 -16.05 25.49
CA LEU A 104 -13.36 -16.38 24.52
C LEU A 104 -13.14 -15.62 23.22
N VAL A 105 -13.14 -16.33 22.10
CA VAL A 105 -13.15 -15.75 20.75
C VAL A 105 -14.60 -15.65 20.24
N CYS A 106 -14.97 -14.49 19.70
CA CYS A 106 -16.28 -14.25 19.07
C CYS A 106 -16.13 -13.67 17.66
N LEU A 107 -16.81 -14.23 16.66
CA LEU A 107 -17.00 -13.56 15.37
C LEU A 107 -17.98 -12.40 15.56
N SER A 108 -17.54 -11.16 15.33
CA SER A 108 -18.28 -9.99 15.80
C SER A 108 -19.50 -9.63 14.95
N GLY A 109 -19.56 -10.10 13.71
CA GLY A 109 -20.66 -9.88 12.77
C GLY A 109 -20.27 -10.11 11.30
N PRO A 110 -21.18 -9.88 10.34
CA PRO A 110 -20.98 -10.10 8.91
C PRO A 110 -19.86 -9.28 8.25
N GLY A 111 -19.25 -8.31 8.95
CA GLY A 111 -18.04 -7.64 8.49
C GLY A 111 -16.77 -8.51 8.57
N GLY A 112 -16.80 -9.59 9.36
CA GLY A 112 -15.67 -10.52 9.50
C GLY A 112 -14.64 -10.16 10.58
N GLY A 113 -14.87 -9.09 11.36
CA GLY A 113 -14.06 -8.77 12.55
C GLY A 113 -14.25 -9.78 13.69
N VAL A 114 -13.32 -9.78 14.64
CA VAL A 114 -13.22 -10.79 15.70
C VAL A 114 -12.93 -10.12 17.05
N HIS A 115 -13.67 -10.47 18.10
CA HIS A 115 -13.35 -10.05 19.47
C HIS A 115 -12.64 -11.21 20.20
N VAL A 116 -11.55 -10.94 20.90
CA VAL A 116 -10.97 -11.83 21.91
C VAL A 116 -11.23 -11.25 23.30
N TRP A 117 -11.93 -11.98 24.16
CA TRP A 117 -12.35 -11.55 25.49
C TRP A 117 -11.55 -12.24 26.60
N VAL A 118 -11.15 -11.47 27.62
CA VAL A 118 -10.52 -12.00 28.83
C VAL A 118 -11.17 -11.38 30.07
N ARG A 119 -11.74 -12.23 30.95
CA ARG A 119 -12.28 -11.80 32.26
C ARG A 119 -11.13 -11.68 33.27
N LEU A 120 -11.13 -10.63 34.09
CA LEU A 120 -10.08 -10.36 35.07
C LEU A 120 -10.59 -10.53 36.50
N ASN A 121 -9.87 -11.31 37.33
CA ASN A 121 -10.26 -11.52 38.73
C ASN A 121 -9.94 -10.32 39.65
N ALA A 122 -9.12 -9.38 39.20
CA ALA A 122 -8.78 -8.14 39.92
C ALA A 122 -8.84 -6.90 39.00
N ALA A 123 -9.04 -5.73 39.60
CA ALA A 123 -9.19 -4.46 38.88
C ALA A 123 -7.87 -3.94 38.32
N VAL A 124 -7.82 -3.59 37.04
CA VAL A 124 -6.62 -3.03 36.41
C VAL A 124 -6.74 -1.52 36.15
N PRO A 125 -5.79 -0.69 36.59
CA PRO A 125 -5.78 0.74 36.28
C PRO A 125 -5.68 0.98 34.77
N ALA A 126 -6.47 1.94 34.26
CA ALA A 126 -6.57 2.25 32.83
C ALA A 126 -5.22 2.49 32.14
N ARG A 127 -4.24 3.10 32.84
CA ARG A 127 -2.88 3.27 32.31
C ARG A 127 -2.23 1.93 31.93
N ARG A 128 -2.27 0.91 32.79
CA ARG A 128 -1.62 -0.39 32.51
C ARG A 128 -2.26 -1.05 31.28
N VAL A 129 -3.57 -0.92 31.12
CA VAL A 129 -4.31 -1.41 29.93
C VAL A 129 -3.92 -0.63 28.67
N ALA A 130 -3.75 0.69 28.76
CA ALA A 130 -3.23 1.50 27.65
C ALA A 130 -1.78 1.11 27.30
N ASP A 131 -0.88 0.98 28.28
CA ASP A 131 0.51 0.56 28.08
C ASP A 131 0.58 -0.81 27.34
N LEU A 132 -0.33 -1.76 27.65
CA LEU A 132 -0.47 -3.04 26.94
C LEU A 132 -1.09 -2.89 25.53
N ALA A 133 -2.14 -2.08 25.38
CA ALA A 133 -2.78 -1.84 24.09
C ALA A 133 -1.83 -1.14 23.10
N ASP A 134 -0.96 -0.26 23.61
CA ASP A 134 0.12 0.39 22.87
C ASP A 134 1.11 -0.66 22.34
N LEU A 135 1.61 -1.56 23.20
CA LEU A 135 2.48 -2.67 22.78
C LEU A 135 1.81 -3.56 21.72
N LEU A 136 0.59 -4.04 21.97
CA LEU A 136 -0.12 -4.93 21.05
C LEU A 136 -0.43 -4.25 19.70
N SER A 137 -0.63 -2.93 19.67
CA SER A 137 -0.78 -2.17 18.41
C SER A 137 0.50 -2.05 17.58
N THR A 138 1.65 -2.52 18.08
CA THR A 138 2.88 -2.68 17.27
C THR A 138 3.03 -4.08 16.65
N ALA A 139 2.34 -5.08 17.21
CA ALA A 139 2.30 -6.45 16.70
C ALA A 139 1.11 -6.71 15.77
N PHE A 140 -0.04 -6.09 16.06
CA PHE A 140 -1.32 -6.32 15.37
C PHE A 140 -1.82 -5.07 14.66
N SER A 141 -2.01 -5.19 13.34
CA SER A 141 -2.38 -4.10 12.44
C SER A 141 -3.88 -3.80 12.37
N SER A 142 -4.72 -4.74 12.81
CA SER A 142 -6.19 -4.64 12.80
C SER A 142 -6.84 -4.44 14.18
N LEU A 143 -6.04 -4.37 15.25
CA LEU A 143 -6.54 -4.21 16.61
C LEU A 143 -7.00 -2.77 16.90
N ASP A 144 -8.31 -2.53 17.02
CA ASP A 144 -8.82 -1.25 17.53
C ASP A 144 -8.66 -1.16 19.06
N THR A 145 -7.54 -0.57 19.45
CA THR A 145 -7.25 -0.12 20.82
C THR A 145 -8.26 0.89 21.40
N GLY A 146 -9.19 1.44 20.62
CA GLY A 146 -10.09 2.52 21.01
C GLY A 146 -10.94 2.23 22.25
N ALA A 147 -11.41 0.99 22.43
CA ALA A 147 -12.11 0.59 23.65
C ALA A 147 -11.15 0.40 24.85
N LEU A 148 -9.97 -0.18 24.62
CA LEU A 148 -8.93 -0.43 25.62
C LEU A 148 -8.27 0.87 26.14
N ARG A 149 -8.25 1.93 25.34
CA ARG A 149 -7.73 3.27 25.70
C ARG A 149 -8.80 4.22 26.27
N ASN A 150 -10.07 3.78 26.41
CA ASN A 150 -11.21 4.61 26.82
C ASN A 150 -11.89 4.08 28.11
N PRO A 151 -11.39 4.39 29.32
CA PRO A 151 -11.94 3.84 30.56
C PRO A 151 -13.32 4.37 30.97
N VAL A 152 -13.77 5.47 30.37
CA VAL A 152 -15.04 6.15 30.73
C VAL A 152 -16.22 5.61 29.93
N THR A 153 -15.99 5.30 28.65
CA THR A 153 -17.06 4.93 27.69
C THR A 153 -16.71 3.77 26.77
N GLY A 154 -15.53 3.18 26.89
CA GLY A 154 -15.09 2.01 26.12
C GLY A 154 -15.97 0.79 26.40
N CYS A 155 -16.58 0.28 25.33
CA CYS A 155 -17.44 -0.89 25.36
C CYS A 155 -17.34 -1.64 24.03
N VAL A 156 -17.39 -2.98 24.08
CA VAL A 156 -17.36 -3.83 22.89
C VAL A 156 -18.65 -4.66 22.84
N ARG A 157 -19.15 -4.93 21.63
CA ARG A 157 -20.44 -5.62 21.40
C ARG A 157 -20.39 -7.04 21.97
N ALA A 158 -21.29 -7.34 22.91
CA ALA A 158 -21.22 -8.52 23.77
C ALA A 158 -21.26 -9.84 22.96
N PRO A 159 -20.73 -10.95 23.51
CA PRO A 159 -21.07 -12.29 23.00
C PRO A 159 -22.60 -12.47 22.96
N GLY A 160 -23.13 -13.04 21.88
CA GLY A 160 -24.58 -13.21 21.68
C GLY A 160 -25.34 -11.96 21.20
N SER A 161 -24.76 -10.75 21.28
CA SER A 161 -25.48 -9.53 20.91
C SER A 161 -25.84 -9.46 19.41
N PRO A 162 -27.04 -8.97 19.04
CA PRO A 162 -27.36 -8.58 17.67
C PRO A 162 -26.35 -7.63 17.05
N HIS A 163 -26.22 -7.68 15.72
CA HIS A 163 -25.42 -6.76 14.93
C HIS A 163 -26.29 -5.93 13.97
N ARG A 164 -25.92 -4.67 13.78
CA ARG A 164 -26.71 -3.64 13.06
C ARG A 164 -26.96 -3.89 11.57
N LEU A 165 -26.22 -4.81 10.94
CA LEU A 165 -26.43 -5.27 9.56
C LEU A 165 -27.02 -6.69 9.52
N GLY A 166 -27.70 -7.11 10.59
CA GLY A 166 -28.12 -8.50 10.80
C GLY A 166 -27.00 -9.38 11.37
N GLY A 167 -27.40 -10.57 11.82
CA GLY A 167 -26.56 -11.52 12.54
C GLY A 167 -26.40 -11.19 14.03
N ILE A 168 -25.62 -12.03 14.72
CA ILE A 168 -25.21 -11.85 16.12
C ILE A 168 -23.69 -11.98 16.24
N SER A 169 -23.13 -11.48 17.34
CA SER A 169 -21.78 -11.80 17.83
C SER A 169 -21.73 -13.28 18.24
N ARG A 170 -21.05 -14.14 17.47
CA ARG A 170 -21.08 -15.61 17.63
C ARG A 170 -19.88 -16.11 18.44
N PRO A 171 -20.08 -16.73 19.63
CA PRO A 171 -19.02 -17.45 20.35
C PRO A 171 -18.44 -18.60 19.51
N LEU A 172 -17.12 -18.79 19.60
CA LEU A 172 -16.40 -19.94 19.02
C LEU A 172 -15.89 -20.94 20.08
N GLY A 173 -16.17 -20.67 21.37
CA GLY A 173 -15.82 -21.49 22.52
C GLY A 173 -16.84 -21.32 23.64
N ASP A 174 -16.64 -22.04 24.74
CA ASP A 174 -17.47 -21.96 25.95
C ASP A 174 -17.52 -20.52 26.50
N THR A 175 -18.72 -20.05 26.86
CA THR A 175 -18.94 -18.70 27.41
C THR A 175 -18.64 -18.64 28.92
N ALA A 176 -18.56 -19.79 29.60
CA ALA A 176 -18.28 -19.92 31.02
C ALA A 176 -16.80 -19.71 31.41
N ILE A 177 -16.03 -18.92 30.63
CA ILE A 177 -14.58 -18.72 30.84
C ILE A 177 -14.26 -18.21 32.26
N THR A 178 -13.21 -18.75 32.87
CA THR A 178 -12.76 -18.35 34.21
C THR A 178 -12.08 -16.97 34.17
N ALA A 179 -11.88 -16.35 35.35
CA ALA A 179 -11.32 -15.01 35.47
C ALA A 179 -9.80 -15.07 35.77
N VAL A 180 -9.01 -14.58 34.82
CA VAL A 180 -7.54 -14.63 34.79
C VAL A 180 -6.90 -13.63 35.75
N ARG A 181 -5.70 -13.93 36.27
CA ARG A 181 -4.90 -13.01 37.10
C ARG A 181 -4.27 -11.90 36.25
N PRO A 182 -4.45 -10.60 36.59
CA PRO A 182 -3.85 -9.51 35.81
C PRO A 182 -2.32 -9.37 35.86
N THR A 183 -1.61 -10.05 36.77
CA THR A 183 -0.14 -10.11 36.71
C THR A 183 0.28 -11.00 35.56
N GLU A 184 -0.07 -12.28 35.69
CA GLU A 184 0.14 -13.39 34.76
C GLU A 184 -0.24 -13.06 33.31
N LEU A 185 -1.42 -12.48 33.07
CA LEU A 185 -1.85 -12.03 31.73
C LEU A 185 -0.93 -10.96 31.14
N PHE A 186 -0.56 -9.96 31.93
CA PHE A 186 0.25 -8.83 31.45
C PHE A 186 1.72 -9.21 31.32
N GLU A 187 2.24 -10.05 32.21
CA GLU A 187 3.57 -10.63 32.12
C GLU A 187 3.69 -11.49 30.84
N THR A 188 2.78 -12.45 30.64
CA THR A 188 2.73 -13.29 29.42
C THR A 188 2.70 -12.47 28.13
N LEU A 189 1.76 -11.53 28.00
CA LEU A 189 1.60 -10.75 26.77
C LEU A 189 2.76 -9.76 26.57
N THR A 190 3.28 -9.14 27.64
CA THR A 190 4.42 -8.22 27.52
C THR A 190 5.69 -8.96 27.15
N GLU A 191 5.97 -10.10 27.79
CA GLU A 191 7.16 -10.90 27.54
C GLU A 191 7.14 -11.51 26.14
N HIS A 192 6.00 -12.09 25.70
CA HIS A 192 5.88 -12.66 24.36
C HIS A 192 6.09 -11.60 23.27
N PHE A 193 5.32 -10.51 23.30
CA PHE A 193 5.32 -9.54 22.19
C PHE A 193 6.53 -8.59 22.20
N THR A 194 7.19 -8.36 23.35
CA THR A 194 8.47 -7.62 23.37
C THR A 194 9.62 -8.41 22.76
N HIS A 195 9.62 -9.75 22.89
CA HIS A 195 10.68 -10.60 22.31
C HIS A 195 10.47 -10.89 20.82
N THR A 196 9.22 -11.10 20.37
CA THR A 196 8.92 -11.33 18.94
C THR A 196 8.96 -10.04 18.11
N HIS A 197 8.59 -8.90 18.70
CA HIS A 197 8.66 -7.58 18.09
C HIS A 197 9.59 -6.64 18.89
N PRO A 198 10.92 -6.84 18.84
CA PRO A 198 11.87 -5.98 19.53
C PRO A 198 11.70 -4.53 19.06
N ALA A 199 11.38 -3.65 20.01
CA ALA A 199 10.95 -2.29 19.70
C ALA A 199 11.95 -1.55 18.79
N PRO A 200 11.50 -0.94 17.68
CA PRO A 200 12.39 -0.20 16.78
C PRO A 200 13.00 0.96 17.55
N THR A 201 14.33 0.93 17.71
CA THR A 201 15.11 1.73 18.67
C THR A 201 14.58 3.16 18.74
N THR A 202 13.94 3.50 19.86
CA THR A 202 13.26 4.78 20.06
C THR A 202 14.28 5.90 20.19
N ASN A 203 14.65 6.45 19.03
CA ASN A 203 15.24 7.78 18.95
C ASN A 203 14.27 8.77 19.60
N ASN A 204 14.55 9.12 20.85
CA ASN A 204 13.91 10.21 21.59
C ASN A 204 14.29 11.56 20.96
N GLN A 205 13.81 11.79 19.73
CA GLN A 205 13.61 13.12 19.21
C GLN A 205 12.45 13.72 20.00
N SER A 206 12.77 14.55 20.99
CA SER A 206 11.79 15.21 21.85
C SER A 206 10.70 15.87 21.01
N THR A 207 9.50 15.28 21.01
CA THR A 207 8.37 15.74 20.20
C THR A 207 7.90 17.09 20.73
N SER A 208 8.40 18.17 20.13
CA SER A 208 7.93 19.54 20.39
C SER A 208 6.49 19.69 19.90
N SER A 209 5.55 19.31 20.77
CA SER A 209 4.11 19.41 20.51
C SER A 209 3.72 20.84 20.20
N ILE A 210 3.00 21.06 19.10
CA ILE A 210 2.52 22.39 18.74
C ILE A 210 1.34 22.73 19.66
N THR A 211 1.45 23.83 20.43
CA THR A 211 0.36 24.29 21.29
C THR A 211 -0.91 24.52 20.47
N VAL A 212 -1.98 23.78 20.80
CA VAL A 212 -3.31 24.00 20.21
C VAL A 212 -3.90 25.28 20.79
N ALA A 213 -4.46 26.12 19.93
CA ALA A 213 -5.26 27.28 20.32
C ALA A 213 -6.75 27.00 20.06
N MET A 214 -7.64 27.81 20.63
CA MET A 214 -9.08 27.79 20.34
C MET A 214 -9.42 29.05 19.53
N ASP A 215 -10.32 28.95 18.55
CA ASP A 215 -10.86 30.10 17.83
C ASP A 215 -11.99 30.78 18.63
N PRO A 216 -12.47 31.98 18.21
CA PRO A 216 -13.54 32.68 18.92
C PRO A 216 -14.90 31.95 18.95
N ALA A 217 -15.08 30.86 18.21
CA ALA A 217 -16.26 30.00 18.27
C ALA A 217 -16.06 28.75 19.15
N GLY A 218 -14.87 28.59 19.74
CA GLY A 218 -14.50 27.46 20.59
C GLY A 218 -14.01 26.23 19.83
N ASP A 219 -13.77 26.32 18.51
CA ASP A 219 -13.21 25.22 17.73
C ASP A 219 -11.65 25.27 17.76
N PRO A 220 -10.94 24.14 17.90
CA PRO A 220 -9.49 24.13 18.03
C PRO A 220 -8.76 24.43 16.71
N LEU A 221 -7.53 24.97 16.77
CA LEU A 221 -6.64 25.16 15.63
C LEU A 221 -5.15 25.04 16.00
N LEU A 222 -4.29 24.92 14.98
CA LEU A 222 -2.85 25.16 15.13
C LEU A 222 -2.54 26.65 14.85
N PRO A 223 -1.91 27.39 15.77
CA PRO A 223 -1.81 28.85 15.69
C PRO A 223 -0.86 29.36 14.60
N GLY A 224 -1.19 30.54 14.08
CA GLY A 224 -0.45 31.27 13.04
C GLY A 224 -1.26 31.47 11.75
N PRO A 225 -0.71 32.15 10.72
CA PRO A 225 -1.43 32.45 9.49
C PRO A 225 -1.77 31.19 8.68
N LYS A 226 -3.00 31.18 8.13
CA LYS A 226 -3.50 30.16 7.20
C LYS A 226 -2.61 30.05 5.97
N ARG A 227 -2.35 28.82 5.53
CA ARG A 227 -1.53 28.48 4.36
C ARG A 227 -2.38 27.81 3.27
N PRO A 228 -1.99 27.92 1.98
CA PRO A 228 -2.58 27.10 0.93
C PRO A 228 -2.26 25.61 1.15
N LEU A 229 -3.18 24.73 0.73
CA LEU A 229 -2.88 23.29 0.67
C LEU A 229 -1.86 23.00 -0.44
N ALA A 230 -1.02 21.99 -0.22
CA ALA A 230 -0.12 21.48 -1.26
C ALA A 230 -0.92 20.93 -2.47
N PRO A 231 -0.41 21.04 -3.72
CA PRO A 231 -1.15 20.62 -4.92
C PRO A 231 -1.65 19.17 -4.91
N CYS A 232 -0.92 18.25 -4.28
CA CYS A 232 -1.34 16.86 -4.08
C CYS A 232 -2.63 16.74 -3.24
N HIS A 233 -2.75 17.50 -2.15
CA HIS A 233 -3.96 17.53 -1.31
C HIS A 233 -5.12 18.24 -2.02
N VAL A 234 -4.85 19.28 -2.84
CA VAL A 234 -5.87 19.91 -3.68
C VAL A 234 -6.39 18.94 -4.75
N ALA A 235 -5.52 18.13 -5.35
CA ALA A 235 -5.93 17.08 -6.30
C ALA A 235 -6.72 15.96 -5.61
N LEU A 236 -6.28 15.51 -4.41
CA LEU A 236 -6.98 14.51 -3.61
C LEU A 236 -8.37 14.98 -3.15
N ALA A 237 -8.52 16.27 -2.81
CA ALA A 237 -9.80 16.87 -2.45
C ALA A 237 -10.77 16.96 -3.64
N ARG A 238 -10.27 17.24 -4.84
CA ARG A 238 -11.07 17.43 -6.06
C ARG A 238 -11.40 16.13 -6.80
N ARG A 239 -10.68 15.03 -6.55
CA ARG A 239 -10.96 13.74 -7.19
C ARG A 239 -12.26 13.13 -6.64
N PRO A 240 -13.21 12.71 -7.49
CA PRO A 240 -14.37 11.92 -7.07
C PRO A 240 -13.98 10.71 -6.20
N LEU A 241 -14.93 10.29 -5.36
CA LEU A 241 -14.85 9.02 -4.65
C LEU A 241 -15.52 7.94 -5.51
N ASP A 242 -14.76 6.91 -5.84
CA ASP A 242 -15.31 5.69 -6.43
C ASP A 242 -16.04 4.91 -5.31
N ALA A 243 -17.13 4.21 -5.62
CA ALA A 243 -18.03 3.64 -4.60
C ALA A 243 -17.35 2.67 -3.61
N ALA A 244 -16.26 2.02 -4.04
CA ALA A 244 -15.46 1.10 -3.23
C ALA A 244 -14.30 1.77 -2.45
N GLU A 245 -14.00 3.06 -2.67
CA GLU A 245 -12.89 3.73 -1.99
C GLU A 245 -13.26 4.23 -0.58
N ASP A 246 -12.36 4.05 0.38
CA ASP A 246 -12.57 4.57 1.73
C ASP A 246 -12.53 6.10 1.79
N ALA A 247 -13.73 6.68 1.84
CA ALA A 247 -13.97 8.09 2.04
C ALA A 247 -13.45 8.61 3.40
N SER A 248 -13.36 7.75 4.42
CA SER A 248 -12.96 8.16 5.78
C SER A 248 -11.46 8.42 5.87
N SER A 249 -10.60 7.52 5.39
CA SER A 249 -9.15 7.74 5.24
C SER A 249 -8.84 8.93 4.32
N ARG A 250 -9.60 9.12 3.23
CA ARG A 250 -9.45 10.32 2.38
C ARG A 250 -9.76 11.61 3.12
N ALA A 251 -10.89 11.68 3.81
CA ALA A 251 -11.27 12.86 4.56
C ALA A 251 -10.30 13.11 5.74
N TRP A 252 -9.83 12.07 6.42
CA TRP A 252 -8.82 12.17 7.49
C TRP A 252 -7.49 12.74 6.98
N SER A 253 -7.01 12.26 5.83
CA SER A 253 -5.81 12.79 5.16
C SER A 253 -5.94 14.28 4.83
N LEU A 254 -7.12 14.71 4.38
CA LEU A 254 -7.41 16.11 4.06
C LEU A 254 -7.60 16.97 5.32
N LEU A 255 -8.21 16.43 6.38
CA LEU A 255 -8.35 17.10 7.69
C LEU A 255 -6.99 17.41 8.31
N LEU A 256 -6.07 16.43 8.32
CA LEU A 256 -4.68 16.62 8.77
C LEU A 256 -3.95 17.66 7.90
N ALA A 257 -4.12 17.59 6.58
CA ALA A 257 -3.54 18.57 5.66
C ALA A 257 -4.05 20.01 5.92
N CYS A 258 -5.34 20.19 6.21
CA CYS A 258 -5.94 21.46 6.60
C CYS A 258 -5.44 21.95 7.97
N ALA A 259 -5.34 21.06 8.96
CA ALA A 259 -4.81 21.39 10.30
C ALA A 259 -3.35 21.85 10.24
N HIS A 260 -2.47 21.09 9.56
CA HIS A 260 -1.09 21.51 9.32
C HIS A 260 -1.00 22.78 8.45
N ALA A 261 -1.95 23.02 7.54
CA ALA A 261 -2.06 24.27 6.79
C ALA A 261 -2.62 25.45 7.62
N ARG A 262 -2.90 25.28 8.93
CA ARG A 262 -3.45 26.32 9.83
C ARG A 262 -4.77 26.89 9.34
N TRP A 263 -5.64 26.02 8.84
CA TRP A 263 -7.04 26.38 8.57
C TRP A 263 -7.81 26.49 9.89
N THR A 264 -8.85 27.31 9.92
CA THR A 264 -9.84 27.33 11.00
C THR A 264 -10.92 26.26 10.77
N PHE A 265 -11.75 25.97 11.78
CA PHE A 265 -12.95 25.16 11.53
C PHE A 265 -13.89 25.83 10.51
N THR A 266 -14.00 27.15 10.53
CA THR A 266 -14.77 27.92 9.53
C THR A 266 -14.25 27.71 8.09
N ASP A 267 -12.94 27.61 7.91
CA ASP A 267 -12.33 27.31 6.61
C ASP A 267 -12.59 25.87 6.16
N LEU A 268 -12.44 24.91 7.09
CA LEU A 268 -12.77 23.51 6.83
C LEU A 268 -14.23 23.38 6.46
N HIS A 269 -15.15 23.97 7.22
CA HIS A 269 -16.59 23.90 6.98
C HIS A 269 -16.94 24.41 5.58
N LYS A 270 -16.39 25.56 5.16
CA LYS A 270 -16.62 26.11 3.81
C LYS A 270 -16.17 25.16 2.70
N ALA A 271 -15.03 24.47 2.85
CA ALA A 271 -14.59 23.45 1.89
C ALA A 271 -15.37 22.13 2.00
N ALA A 272 -15.69 21.70 3.22
CA ALA A 272 -16.44 20.48 3.52
C ALA A 272 -17.87 20.51 2.95
N PHE A 273 -18.42 21.68 2.65
CA PHE A 273 -19.72 21.85 1.97
C PHE A 273 -19.63 22.54 0.59
N ASP A 274 -18.43 22.66 -0.01
CA ASP A 274 -18.25 23.00 -1.44
C ASP A 274 -18.27 21.70 -2.28
N GLU A 275 -19.19 21.59 -3.24
CA GLU A 275 -19.32 20.44 -4.16
C GLU A 275 -18.00 20.09 -4.88
N ARG A 276 -17.10 21.06 -5.07
CA ARG A 276 -15.78 20.90 -5.69
C ARG A 276 -14.78 20.12 -4.82
N TRP A 277 -15.17 19.71 -3.61
CA TRP A 277 -14.36 18.94 -2.66
C TRP A 277 -14.97 17.56 -2.32
N PRO A 278 -15.22 16.67 -3.32
CA PRO A 278 -15.71 15.31 -3.07
C PRO A 278 -14.79 14.48 -2.14
N GLY A 279 -13.51 14.83 -2.00
CA GLY A 279 -12.63 14.17 -1.02
C GLY A 279 -13.06 14.33 0.45
N LEU A 280 -13.94 15.29 0.78
CA LEU A 280 -14.50 15.50 2.12
C LEU A 280 -15.90 14.91 2.31
N GLU A 281 -16.42 14.15 1.33
CA GLU A 281 -17.78 13.60 1.32
C GLU A 281 -18.12 12.74 2.54
N TYR A 282 -17.13 12.10 3.18
CA TYR A 282 -17.32 11.38 4.44
C TYR A 282 -17.89 12.24 5.58
N LEU A 283 -17.71 13.56 5.57
CA LEU A 283 -18.31 14.47 6.54
C LEU A 283 -19.82 14.71 6.28
N ARG A 284 -20.23 14.66 5.00
CA ARG A 284 -21.63 14.86 4.58
C ARG A 284 -22.46 13.57 4.64
N THR A 285 -21.89 12.44 4.23
CA THR A 285 -22.62 11.17 4.07
C THR A 285 -22.17 10.07 5.04
N THR A 286 -23.12 9.23 5.46
CA THR A 286 -22.85 7.95 6.10
C THR A 286 -22.87 6.81 5.08
N ARG A 287 -22.28 5.65 5.40
CA ARG A 287 -22.32 4.46 4.53
C ARG A 287 -23.47 3.56 4.96
N THR A 288 -24.29 3.14 4.00
CA THR A 288 -25.49 2.31 4.22
C THR A 288 -25.29 0.85 3.79
N ASP A 289 -24.60 0.59 2.69
CA ASP A 289 -24.11 -0.73 2.31
C ASP A 289 -22.68 -0.65 1.73
N THR A 290 -22.17 -1.70 1.10
CA THR A 290 -20.82 -1.75 0.51
C THR A 290 -20.62 -0.78 -0.67
N SER A 291 -21.69 -0.24 -1.25
CA SER A 291 -21.72 0.61 -2.43
C SER A 291 -22.47 1.93 -2.25
N SER A 292 -23.48 1.99 -1.37
CA SER A 292 -24.34 3.16 -1.18
C SER A 292 -23.96 4.04 0.03
N ARG A 293 -24.28 5.33 -0.10
CA ARG A 293 -24.04 6.36 0.91
C ARG A 293 -25.25 7.27 1.00
N THR A 294 -25.75 7.54 2.20
CA THR A 294 -26.87 8.46 2.44
C THR A 294 -26.41 9.78 3.07
N PRO A 295 -26.99 10.93 2.68
CA PRO A 295 -26.71 12.21 3.34
C PRO A 295 -27.07 12.17 4.83
N ARG A 296 -26.22 12.76 5.67
CA ARG A 296 -26.58 13.08 7.06
C ARG A 296 -27.49 14.32 7.09
N THR A 297 -28.23 14.47 8.18
CA THR A 297 -28.88 15.75 8.48
C THR A 297 -27.82 16.84 8.67
N PRO A 298 -28.13 18.14 8.40
CA PRO A 298 -27.15 19.22 8.52
C PRO A 298 -26.49 19.31 9.90
N GLY A 299 -27.25 19.08 10.98
CA GLY A 299 -26.72 19.03 12.35
C GLY A 299 -25.72 17.88 12.56
N ALA A 300 -26.08 16.65 12.16
CA ALA A 300 -25.19 15.49 12.29
C ALA A 300 -23.93 15.60 11.41
N ALA A 301 -24.03 16.25 10.24
CA ALA A 301 -22.87 16.56 9.40
C ALA A 301 -21.93 17.58 10.07
N LEU A 302 -22.49 18.63 10.69
CA LEU A 302 -21.74 19.64 11.45
C LEU A 302 -21.04 19.05 12.68
N GLU A 303 -21.73 18.20 13.45
CA GLU A 303 -21.14 17.49 14.61
C GLU A 303 -20.01 16.55 14.21
N VAL A 304 -20.18 15.78 13.13
CA VAL A 304 -19.12 14.91 12.58
C VAL A 304 -17.94 15.75 12.10
N ALA A 305 -18.19 16.88 11.41
CA ALA A 305 -17.12 17.78 10.99
C ALA A 305 -16.34 18.35 12.19
N ARG A 306 -17.01 18.88 13.22
CA ARG A 306 -16.36 19.38 14.44
C ARG A 306 -15.57 18.30 15.17
N ARG A 307 -16.18 17.13 15.38
CA ARG A 307 -15.54 16.00 16.09
C ARG A 307 -14.29 15.49 15.37
N GLN A 308 -14.35 15.32 14.05
CA GLN A 308 -13.19 14.86 13.27
C GLN A 308 -12.14 15.97 13.11
N TRP A 309 -12.54 17.24 13.06
CA TRP A 309 -11.61 18.38 13.09
C TRP A 309 -10.83 18.46 14.41
N ALA A 310 -11.51 18.37 15.55
CA ALA A 310 -10.84 18.37 16.86
C ALA A 310 -9.82 17.22 16.99
N ARG A 311 -10.18 16.00 16.53
CA ARG A 311 -9.24 14.86 16.45
C ARG A 311 -8.06 15.16 15.52
N ALA A 312 -8.31 15.75 14.35
CA ALA A 312 -7.25 16.06 13.38
C ALA A 312 -6.30 17.16 13.87
N VAL A 313 -6.80 18.19 14.56
CA VAL A 313 -5.94 19.24 15.17
C VAL A 313 -5.11 18.66 16.32
N ALA A 314 -5.70 17.82 17.18
CA ALA A 314 -4.94 17.13 18.23
C ALA A 314 -3.85 16.21 17.66
N ALA A 315 -4.18 15.43 16.63
CA ALA A 315 -3.21 14.58 15.93
C ALA A 315 -2.12 15.39 15.19
N ALA A 316 -2.48 16.52 14.57
CA ALA A 316 -1.54 17.42 13.90
C ALA A 316 -0.67 18.27 14.85
N ALA A 317 -1.05 18.34 16.14
CA ALA A 317 -0.28 18.98 17.21
C ALA A 317 0.82 18.05 17.77
N THR A 318 0.54 16.75 17.89
CA THR A 318 1.49 15.73 18.37
C THR A 318 2.35 15.15 17.24
N THR A 319 1.79 14.99 16.04
CA THR A 319 2.53 14.61 14.83
C THR A 319 3.42 15.78 14.40
N PRO A 320 4.76 15.64 14.40
CA PRO A 320 5.63 16.71 13.93
C PRO A 320 5.30 17.05 12.49
N THR A 321 4.96 18.32 12.22
CA THR A 321 4.85 18.79 10.84
C THR A 321 6.26 18.78 10.25
N ARG A 322 6.67 17.68 9.57
CA ARG A 322 7.98 17.63 8.90
C ARG A 322 8.04 18.82 7.94
N PRO A 323 8.87 19.83 8.22
CA PRO A 323 8.64 21.15 7.65
C PRO A 323 8.93 21.12 6.15
N ALA A 324 8.23 21.96 5.39
CA ALA A 324 8.45 22.08 3.94
C ALA A 324 9.83 22.63 3.55
N THR A 325 10.65 23.04 4.53
CA THR A 325 12.10 23.14 4.36
C THR A 325 12.69 21.73 4.29
N ALA A 326 13.15 21.34 3.11
CA ALA A 326 13.69 20.01 2.82
C ALA A 326 14.58 19.48 3.96
N SER A 327 14.26 18.28 4.45
CA SER A 327 14.91 17.68 5.62
C SER A 327 16.40 17.45 5.39
N PRO A 328 17.22 17.35 6.44
CA PRO A 328 18.67 17.10 6.31
C PRO A 328 18.96 15.89 5.41
N GLU A 329 18.22 14.80 5.60
CA GLU A 329 18.32 13.58 4.77
C GLU A 329 17.95 13.85 3.30
N ARG A 330 16.83 14.55 3.04
CA ARG A 330 16.41 14.88 1.66
C ARG A 330 17.43 15.79 0.98
N LYS A 331 17.97 16.80 1.68
CA LYS A 331 19.04 17.67 1.18
C LYS A 331 20.32 16.89 0.88
N HIS A 332 20.71 15.96 1.76
CA HIS A 332 21.91 15.14 1.58
C HIS A 332 21.77 14.18 0.38
N VAL A 333 20.59 13.56 0.20
CA VAL A 333 20.28 12.73 -0.97
C VAL A 333 20.20 13.57 -2.25
N GLN A 334 19.63 14.78 -2.20
CA GLN A 334 19.60 15.72 -3.31
C GLN A 334 21.02 16.15 -3.73
N ALA A 335 21.92 16.41 -2.78
CA ALA A 335 23.33 16.69 -3.05
C ALA A 335 24.05 15.49 -3.70
N LEU A 336 23.89 14.28 -3.13
CA LEU A 336 24.45 13.04 -3.69
C LEU A 336 23.96 12.78 -5.13
N ILE A 337 22.69 13.06 -5.41
CA ILE A 337 22.12 12.94 -6.76
C ILE A 337 22.67 14.02 -7.69
N ALA A 338 22.83 15.26 -7.24
CA ALA A 338 23.41 16.34 -8.04
C ALA A 338 24.87 16.05 -8.42
N GLU A 339 25.65 15.56 -7.46
CA GLU A 339 27.03 15.13 -7.64
C GLU A 339 27.13 13.94 -8.60
N HIS A 340 26.32 12.90 -8.42
CA HIS A 340 26.30 11.75 -9.33
C HIS A 340 25.85 12.13 -10.74
N LEU A 341 24.82 12.98 -10.91
CA LEU A 341 24.40 13.48 -12.22
C LEU A 341 25.50 14.33 -12.88
N SER A 342 26.23 15.14 -12.11
CA SER A 342 27.38 15.90 -12.58
C SER A 342 28.52 14.98 -13.05
N ALA A 343 28.82 13.90 -12.30
CA ALA A 343 29.82 12.91 -12.70
C ALA A 343 29.40 12.12 -13.95
N VAL A 344 28.11 11.78 -14.09
CA VAL A 344 27.53 11.19 -15.30
C VAL A 344 27.70 12.15 -16.49
N ASP A 345 27.27 13.40 -16.36
CA ASP A 345 27.31 14.37 -17.47
C ASP A 345 28.74 14.81 -17.84
N ALA A 346 29.72 14.68 -16.92
CA ALA A 346 31.15 14.87 -17.19
C ALA A 346 31.79 13.76 -18.05
N HIS A 347 31.14 12.59 -18.16
CA HIS A 347 31.64 11.44 -18.93
C HIS A 347 30.69 11.08 -20.11
N PRO A 348 30.37 12.02 -21.02
CA PRO A 348 29.32 11.84 -22.02
C PRO A 348 29.57 10.66 -22.98
N ASP A 349 30.84 10.32 -23.22
CA ASP A 349 31.22 9.20 -24.09
C ASP A 349 30.83 7.83 -23.49
N ARG A 350 30.82 7.68 -22.15
CA ARG A 350 30.45 6.43 -21.45
C ARG A 350 28.99 6.03 -21.66
N TRP A 351 28.13 6.99 -21.97
CA TRP A 351 26.68 6.77 -22.14
C TRP A 351 26.24 6.60 -23.60
N ARG A 352 27.21 6.56 -24.53
CA ARG A 352 26.96 6.21 -25.93
C ARG A 352 26.73 4.70 -26.12
N GLY A 353 26.37 4.32 -27.35
CA GLY A 353 26.10 2.94 -27.73
C GLY A 353 24.76 2.41 -27.19
N LYS A 354 24.56 1.10 -27.28
CA LYS A 354 23.38 0.42 -26.73
C LYS A 354 23.47 0.32 -25.21
N THR A 355 24.58 -0.21 -24.71
CA THR A 355 24.83 -0.49 -23.29
C THR A 355 24.93 0.78 -22.46
N GLY A 356 25.77 1.76 -22.84
CA GLY A 356 25.86 3.04 -22.13
C GLY A 356 24.53 3.79 -22.05
N ALA A 357 23.70 3.70 -23.08
CA ALA A 357 22.36 4.28 -23.08
C ALA A 357 21.38 3.58 -22.11
N GLN A 358 21.55 2.28 -21.86
CA GLN A 358 20.81 1.50 -20.86
C GLN A 358 21.35 1.77 -19.45
N ASP A 359 22.68 1.75 -19.28
CA ASP A 359 23.39 2.03 -18.04
C ASP A 359 22.94 3.38 -17.44
N ARG A 360 22.90 4.44 -18.26
CA ARG A 360 22.37 5.76 -17.86
C ARG A 360 20.92 5.67 -17.35
N LEU A 361 20.03 4.94 -18.03
CA LEU A 361 18.63 4.82 -17.60
C LEU A 361 18.50 4.08 -16.26
N LEU A 362 19.38 3.11 -15.97
CA LEU A 362 19.42 2.44 -14.67
C LEU A 362 19.90 3.38 -13.56
N LEU A 363 20.94 4.18 -13.80
CA LEU A 363 21.42 5.18 -12.84
C LEU A 363 20.35 6.25 -12.54
N LEU A 364 19.68 6.77 -13.57
CA LEU A 364 18.56 7.69 -13.41
C LEU A 364 17.39 7.06 -12.64
N ALA A 365 17.06 5.79 -12.89
CA ALA A 365 16.02 5.08 -12.16
C ALA A 365 16.33 4.92 -10.66
N LEU A 366 17.57 4.54 -10.31
CA LEU A 366 18.01 4.48 -8.91
C LEU A 366 18.00 5.87 -8.25
N ALA A 367 18.44 6.91 -8.96
CA ALA A 367 18.32 8.29 -8.50
C ALA A 367 16.87 8.66 -8.18
N THR A 368 15.89 8.28 -9.01
CA THR A 368 14.47 8.54 -8.71
C THR A 368 13.96 7.76 -7.50
N ARG A 369 14.42 6.52 -7.30
CA ARG A 369 14.06 5.72 -6.10
C ARG A 369 14.63 6.34 -4.82
N MET A 370 15.88 6.83 -4.85
CA MET A 370 16.53 7.52 -3.73
C MET A 370 15.91 8.89 -3.43
N HIS A 371 15.68 9.72 -4.46
CA HIS A 371 15.03 11.02 -4.33
C HIS A 371 13.62 10.89 -3.75
N ALA A 372 12.84 9.91 -4.25
CA ALA A 372 11.55 9.57 -3.66
C ALA A 372 11.73 9.21 -2.19
N ALA A 373 12.48 8.15 -1.87
CA ALA A 373 12.63 7.63 -0.51
C ALA A 373 13.22 8.61 0.51
N ALA A 374 13.87 9.69 0.07
CA ALA A 374 14.72 10.56 0.90
C ALA A 374 15.74 9.76 1.74
N ARG A 375 16.25 8.66 1.16
CA ARG A 375 17.28 7.78 1.72
C ARG A 375 18.42 7.62 0.73
N GLN A 376 19.65 7.53 1.23
CA GLN A 376 20.83 7.23 0.40
C GLN A 376 20.84 5.76 -0.05
N VAL A 377 20.44 4.85 0.84
CA VAL A 377 20.33 3.42 0.60
C VAL A 377 18.85 3.05 0.48
N VAL A 378 18.47 2.35 -0.61
CA VAL A 378 17.07 2.00 -0.91
C VAL A 378 16.93 0.55 -1.36
N HIS A 379 15.84 -0.11 -0.96
CA HIS A 379 15.42 -1.38 -1.58
C HIS A 379 14.87 -1.13 -2.98
N LEU A 380 15.40 -1.88 -3.96
CA LEU A 380 14.96 -1.84 -5.35
C LEU A 380 15.15 -3.22 -5.98
N SER A 381 14.05 -3.85 -6.40
CA SER A 381 14.11 -5.14 -7.12
C SER A 381 14.51 -4.92 -8.58
N GLU A 382 15.11 -5.91 -9.22
CA GLU A 382 15.46 -5.83 -10.65
C GLU A 382 14.24 -5.61 -11.54
N ARG A 383 13.06 -6.09 -11.12
CA ARG A 383 11.79 -5.88 -11.80
C ARG A 383 11.35 -4.42 -11.70
N ASP A 384 11.31 -3.85 -10.50
CA ASP A 384 10.92 -2.44 -10.29
C ASP A 384 11.93 -1.48 -10.93
N TRP A 385 13.22 -1.85 -10.93
CA TRP A 385 14.28 -1.09 -11.62
C TRP A 385 14.05 -1.09 -13.14
N ALA A 386 13.75 -2.25 -13.72
CA ALA A 386 13.42 -2.39 -15.13
C ALA A 386 12.19 -1.56 -15.52
N LEU A 387 11.12 -1.62 -14.73
CA LEU A 387 9.92 -0.80 -14.93
C LEU A 387 10.26 0.69 -14.86
N THR A 388 10.95 1.13 -13.79
CA THR A 388 11.33 2.54 -13.61
C THR A 388 12.18 3.07 -14.77
N ALA A 389 13.11 2.26 -15.28
CA ALA A 389 14.03 2.59 -16.37
C ALA A 389 13.47 2.36 -17.80
N GLY A 390 12.23 1.85 -17.95
CA GLY A 390 11.66 1.48 -19.27
C GLY A 390 12.32 0.26 -19.93
N CYS A 391 13.10 -0.52 -19.18
CA CYS A 391 13.88 -1.67 -19.65
C CYS A 391 13.19 -3.02 -19.32
N THR A 392 13.82 -4.14 -19.69
CA THR A 392 13.47 -5.49 -19.19
C THR A 392 14.36 -5.86 -18.00
N ARG A 393 13.89 -6.77 -17.13
CA ARG A 393 14.65 -7.31 -16.00
C ARG A 393 16.02 -7.86 -16.44
N ASP A 394 16.08 -8.50 -17.58
CA ASP A 394 17.27 -9.23 -18.04
C ASP A 394 18.37 -8.25 -18.52
N VAL A 395 17.97 -7.05 -18.96
CA VAL A 395 18.88 -5.91 -19.12
C VAL A 395 19.40 -5.43 -17.77
N VAL A 396 18.57 -5.36 -16.73
CA VAL A 396 19.03 -4.98 -15.39
C VAL A 396 20.07 -5.99 -14.89
N ASN A 397 19.78 -7.29 -14.98
CA ASN A 397 20.71 -8.35 -14.58
C ASN A 397 22.04 -8.34 -15.37
N ASP A 398 22.02 -8.07 -16.69
CA ASP A 398 23.24 -7.92 -17.51
C ASP A 398 24.07 -6.67 -17.14
N ARG A 399 23.42 -5.54 -16.85
CA ARG A 399 24.12 -4.26 -16.66
C ARG A 399 24.58 -4.02 -15.22
N LEU A 400 23.88 -4.52 -14.20
CA LEU A 400 24.23 -4.28 -12.79
C LEU A 400 25.65 -4.74 -12.40
N PRO A 401 26.16 -5.90 -12.84
CA PRO A 401 27.55 -6.30 -12.58
C PRO A 401 28.57 -5.31 -13.14
N THR A 402 28.29 -4.72 -14.31
CA THR A 402 29.15 -3.70 -14.93
C THR A 402 29.14 -2.41 -14.11
N LEU A 403 27.95 -1.91 -13.74
CA LEU A 403 27.80 -0.68 -12.95
C LEU A 403 28.39 -0.80 -11.53
N LEU A 404 28.34 -2.00 -10.93
CA LEU A 404 29.03 -2.32 -9.67
C LEU A 404 30.54 -2.31 -9.82
N ALA A 405 31.08 -2.98 -10.85
CA ALA A 405 32.52 -3.08 -11.08
C ALA A 405 33.17 -1.72 -11.44
N GLU A 406 32.45 -0.86 -12.16
CA GLU A 406 32.86 0.52 -12.45
C GLU A 406 32.70 1.48 -11.26
N GLY A 407 32.00 1.09 -10.19
CA GLY A 407 31.80 1.92 -9.00
C GLY A 407 30.75 3.04 -9.12
N TRP A 408 29.85 2.98 -10.11
CA TRP A 408 28.72 3.92 -10.22
C TRP A 408 27.59 3.65 -9.22
N ILE A 409 27.51 2.42 -8.71
CA ILE A 409 26.57 1.98 -7.69
C ILE A 409 27.27 1.08 -6.68
N ALA A 410 26.75 1.03 -5.45
CA ALA A 410 27.08 -0.01 -4.48
C ALA A 410 25.83 -0.79 -4.08
N ARG A 411 26.03 -2.02 -3.60
CA ARG A 411 25.01 -2.90 -3.04
C ARG A 411 25.35 -3.23 -1.58
N PRO A 412 24.93 -2.41 -0.59
CA PRO A 412 25.24 -2.64 0.82
C PRO A 412 24.69 -3.97 1.35
N GLN A 413 23.53 -4.41 0.85
CA GLN A 413 22.90 -5.68 1.23
C GLN A 413 22.42 -6.43 -0.01
N ARG A 414 22.69 -7.74 -0.07
CA ARG A 414 22.10 -8.64 -1.08
C ARG A 414 20.61 -8.87 -0.77
N SER A 415 19.86 -9.35 -1.76
CA SER A 415 18.49 -9.80 -1.54
C SER A 415 18.45 -11.01 -0.60
N ALA A 416 17.39 -11.10 0.22
CA ALA A 416 17.22 -12.15 1.22
C ALA A 416 15.72 -12.46 1.38
N GLY A 417 15.31 -13.69 1.02
CA GLY A 417 13.90 -14.08 0.96
C GLY A 417 13.09 -13.12 0.07
N PRO A 418 11.96 -12.56 0.53
CA PRO A 418 11.17 -11.59 -0.23
C PRO A 418 11.84 -10.22 -0.38
N TRP A 419 12.87 -9.91 0.43
CA TRP A 419 13.47 -8.59 0.46
C TRP A 419 14.43 -8.36 -0.72
N ALA A 420 14.11 -7.36 -1.53
CA ALA A 420 14.99 -6.88 -2.59
C ALA A 420 16.31 -6.35 -2.02
N ALA A 421 17.39 -6.53 -2.79
CA ALA A 421 18.71 -5.97 -2.47
C ALA A 421 18.65 -4.45 -2.25
N THR A 422 19.54 -3.94 -1.40
CA THR A 422 19.67 -2.50 -1.17
C THR A 422 20.75 -1.92 -2.06
N TRP A 423 20.53 -0.69 -2.53
CA TRP A 423 21.38 -0.02 -3.49
C TRP A 423 21.59 1.45 -3.12
N THR A 424 22.72 2.00 -3.54
CA THR A 424 23.02 3.44 -3.45
C THR A 424 23.91 3.87 -4.62
N LEU A 425 23.80 5.14 -5.02
CA LEU A 425 24.65 5.75 -6.04
C LEU A 425 26.04 6.05 -5.47
N HIS A 426 27.06 5.88 -6.30
CA HIS A 426 28.43 6.30 -6.02
C HIS A 426 29.00 7.10 -7.20
N VAL A 427 30.11 7.80 -6.97
CA VAL A 427 30.90 8.44 -8.02
C VAL A 427 32.25 7.73 -8.13
N PRO A 428 32.59 7.13 -9.28
CA PRO A 428 33.89 6.50 -9.49
C PRO A 428 35.03 7.50 -9.27
N GLY A 429 36.00 7.15 -8.44
CA GLY A 429 37.14 8.01 -8.09
C GLY A 429 36.81 9.23 -7.20
N GLY A 430 35.59 9.34 -6.68
CA GLY A 430 35.18 10.45 -5.82
C GLY A 430 35.98 10.52 -4.51
N GLY A 431 36.67 11.65 -4.28
CA GLY A 431 37.36 11.94 -3.02
C GLY A 431 36.45 12.56 -1.95
N LYS A 432 37.01 12.91 -0.79
CA LYS A 432 36.26 13.62 0.28
C LYS A 432 35.88 15.07 -0.08
N GLN A 433 36.40 15.61 -1.19
CA GLN A 433 36.00 16.89 -1.75
C GLN A 433 34.99 16.61 -2.86
N GLY A 434 33.71 16.84 -2.59
CA GLY A 434 32.65 16.62 -3.55
C GLY A 434 32.63 17.67 -4.68
N SER A 435 31.96 17.37 -5.79
CA SER A 435 32.06 18.12 -7.06
C SER A 435 31.52 19.56 -7.03
N GLY A 436 30.95 20.02 -5.91
CA GLY A 436 30.29 21.33 -5.78
C GLY A 436 28.92 21.41 -6.50
N ALA A 437 28.45 20.31 -7.09
CA ALA A 437 27.17 20.28 -7.80
C ALA A 437 25.98 20.51 -6.85
N VAL A 438 25.11 21.46 -7.21
CA VAL A 438 23.89 21.80 -6.46
C VAL A 438 22.67 21.20 -7.12
N PHE A 439 21.76 20.63 -6.32
CA PHE A 439 20.51 20.05 -6.83
C PHE A 439 19.63 21.11 -7.48
N SER A 440 19.16 20.81 -8.70
CA SER A 440 18.44 21.75 -9.56
C SER A 440 17.10 21.13 -9.99
N GLU A 441 16.00 21.73 -9.54
CA GLU A 441 14.63 21.32 -9.90
C GLU A 441 14.38 21.28 -11.43
N PRO A 442 14.89 22.23 -12.25
CA PRO A 442 14.90 22.07 -13.70
C PRO A 442 15.60 20.80 -14.19
N ARG A 443 16.84 20.51 -13.74
CA ARG A 443 17.58 19.31 -14.13
C ARG A 443 16.89 18.04 -13.65
N TRP A 444 16.22 18.09 -12.50
CA TRP A 444 15.44 16.98 -11.97
C TRP A 444 14.21 16.68 -12.83
N LYS A 445 13.51 17.72 -13.31
CA LYS A 445 12.40 17.56 -14.27
C LYS A 445 12.86 16.99 -15.61
N GLU A 446 14.06 17.32 -16.07
CA GLU A 446 14.66 16.68 -17.26
C GLU A 446 14.90 15.18 -17.04
N VAL A 447 15.44 14.77 -15.88
CA VAL A 447 15.63 13.35 -15.52
C VAL A 447 14.31 12.59 -15.47
N LEU A 448 13.29 13.16 -14.82
CA LEU A 448 11.94 12.59 -14.77
C LEU A 448 11.32 12.50 -16.18
N GLY A 449 11.57 13.48 -17.05
CA GLY A 449 11.17 13.47 -18.45
C GLY A 449 11.89 12.40 -19.29
N GLU A 450 13.21 12.24 -19.12
CA GLU A 450 14.01 11.20 -19.81
C GLU A 450 13.47 9.81 -19.49
N LEU A 451 13.17 9.54 -18.21
CA LEU A 451 12.59 8.27 -17.75
C LEU A 451 11.12 8.09 -18.13
N ALA A 452 10.30 9.14 -18.09
CA ALA A 452 8.90 9.07 -18.53
C ALA A 452 8.81 8.71 -20.02
N VAL A 453 9.61 9.38 -20.86
CA VAL A 453 9.69 9.05 -22.29
C VAL A 453 10.26 7.64 -22.49
N ALA A 454 11.26 7.20 -21.71
CA ALA A 454 11.83 5.86 -21.85
C ALA A 454 10.84 4.72 -21.57
N ARG A 455 9.81 4.95 -20.73
CA ARG A 455 8.75 3.98 -20.41
C ARG A 455 7.65 3.88 -21.47
N GLU A 456 7.59 4.80 -22.45
CA GLU A 456 6.56 4.81 -23.50
C GLU A 456 6.54 3.49 -24.32
N ASP A 457 5.34 2.99 -24.62
CA ASP A 457 5.11 1.69 -25.25
C ASP A 457 5.91 1.50 -26.55
N ILE A 458 6.07 2.55 -27.35
CA ILE A 458 6.74 2.49 -28.66
C ILE A 458 8.19 1.98 -28.58
N TRP A 459 8.88 2.17 -27.44
CA TRP A 459 10.25 1.64 -27.27
C TRP A 459 10.30 0.14 -26.99
N HIS A 460 9.16 -0.49 -26.74
CA HIS A 460 9.03 -1.93 -26.55
C HIS A 460 9.08 -2.69 -27.91
N ALA A 461 8.80 -1.99 -29.01
CA ALA A 461 8.91 -2.54 -30.36
C ALA A 461 10.36 -2.92 -30.70
N GLY A 462 10.61 -4.18 -31.07
CA GLY A 462 11.96 -4.70 -31.34
C GLY A 462 12.73 -3.94 -32.44
N GLY A 463 12.02 -3.41 -33.43
CA GLY A 463 12.58 -2.52 -34.45
C GLY A 463 13.20 -1.24 -33.89
N LEU A 464 12.81 -0.78 -32.70
CA LEU A 464 13.27 0.46 -32.06
C LEU A 464 14.16 0.20 -30.83
N GLY A 465 13.60 -0.14 -29.68
CA GLY A 465 14.34 -0.25 -28.41
C GLY A 465 15.04 1.06 -27.99
N VAL A 466 15.96 0.93 -27.03
CA VAL A 466 16.77 2.05 -26.50
C VAL A 466 17.52 2.86 -27.59
N LEU A 467 17.96 2.22 -28.67
CA LEU A 467 18.61 2.91 -29.79
C LEU A 467 17.63 3.71 -30.66
N GLY A 468 16.36 3.27 -30.74
CA GLY A 468 15.28 4.06 -31.35
C GLY A 468 14.98 5.31 -30.52
N LEU A 469 14.87 5.14 -29.19
CA LEU A 469 14.70 6.23 -28.22
C LEU A 469 15.82 7.27 -28.34
N ARG A 470 17.09 6.85 -28.26
CA ARG A 470 18.25 7.76 -28.31
C ARG A 470 18.38 8.47 -29.65
N LEU A 471 18.07 7.79 -30.78
CA LEU A 471 18.04 8.44 -32.09
C LEU A 471 16.91 9.47 -32.21
N TRP A 472 15.71 9.15 -31.73
CA TRP A 472 14.60 10.11 -31.71
C TRP A 472 14.91 11.33 -30.82
N GLN A 473 15.46 11.12 -29.62
CA GLN A 473 15.92 12.20 -28.73
C GLN A 473 16.95 13.11 -29.42
N HIS A 474 17.94 12.54 -30.11
CA HIS A 474 18.94 13.30 -30.86
C HIS A 474 18.33 14.10 -32.02
N LEU A 475 17.42 13.49 -32.80
CA LEU A 475 16.73 14.18 -33.91
C LEU A 475 15.81 15.31 -33.41
N CYS A 476 15.17 15.15 -32.24
CA CYS A 476 14.43 16.22 -31.57
C CYS A 476 15.36 17.37 -31.18
N ALA A 477 16.47 17.09 -30.49
CA ALA A 477 17.44 18.10 -30.04
C ALA A 477 18.04 18.90 -31.21
N CYS A 478 18.48 18.21 -32.26
CA CYS A 478 19.02 18.84 -33.47
C CYS A 478 17.94 19.39 -34.42
N ARG A 479 16.65 19.31 -34.07
CA ARG A 479 15.49 19.71 -34.89
C ARG A 479 15.49 19.11 -36.31
N GLY A 480 16.00 17.88 -36.46
CA GLY A 480 16.19 17.18 -37.73
C GLY A 480 17.37 17.67 -38.59
N ARG A 481 18.24 18.55 -38.07
CA ARG A 481 19.50 18.94 -38.72
C ARG A 481 20.58 17.90 -38.42
N GLY A 482 21.48 17.67 -39.39
CA GLY A 482 22.54 16.66 -39.29
C GLY A 482 22.13 15.33 -39.92
N GLY A 483 23.00 14.80 -40.80
CA GLY A 483 22.77 13.52 -41.46
C GLY A 483 23.12 12.32 -40.59
N ALA A 484 22.82 11.12 -41.07
CA ALA A 484 23.04 9.86 -40.33
C ALA A 484 24.49 9.62 -39.85
N ARG A 485 25.49 10.28 -40.45
CA ARG A 485 26.89 10.25 -40.00
C ARG A 485 27.13 11.04 -38.70
N ALA A 486 26.49 12.19 -38.55
CA ALA A 486 26.57 12.99 -37.33
C ALA A 486 25.85 12.30 -36.16
N ALA A 487 24.66 11.76 -36.41
CA ALA A 487 23.92 10.96 -35.42
C ALA A 487 24.68 9.68 -35.02
N ALA A 488 25.36 9.01 -35.95
CA ALA A 488 26.21 7.85 -35.67
C ALA A 488 27.36 8.20 -34.72
N GLN A 489 28.07 9.31 -34.97
CA GLN A 489 29.16 9.80 -34.13
C GLN A 489 28.66 10.23 -32.75
N ALA A 490 27.60 11.04 -32.68
CA ALA A 490 27.04 11.55 -31.42
C ALA A 490 26.51 10.44 -30.50
N LEU A 491 25.95 9.36 -31.09
CA LEU A 491 25.36 8.24 -30.36
C LEU A 491 26.33 7.04 -30.19
N GLY A 492 27.52 7.06 -30.79
CA GLY A 492 28.48 5.96 -30.74
C GLY A 492 27.94 4.64 -31.31
N ILE A 493 27.26 4.72 -32.47
CA ILE A 493 26.71 3.56 -33.18
C ILE A 493 26.99 3.67 -34.69
N THR A 494 26.88 2.56 -35.44
CA THR A 494 27.17 2.59 -36.88
C THR A 494 26.14 3.40 -37.68
N VAL A 495 26.56 3.96 -38.82
CA VAL A 495 25.66 4.65 -39.77
C VAL A 495 24.58 3.70 -40.32
N ALA A 496 24.87 2.40 -40.43
CA ALA A 496 23.88 1.39 -40.80
C ALA A 496 22.81 1.24 -39.70
N THR A 497 23.21 1.17 -38.43
CA THR A 497 22.29 1.14 -37.28
C THR A 497 21.39 2.39 -37.26
N VAL A 498 21.96 3.58 -37.48
CA VAL A 498 21.18 4.83 -37.58
C VAL A 498 20.17 4.76 -38.73
N ARG A 499 20.58 4.36 -39.93
CA ARG A 499 19.68 4.24 -41.10
C ARG A 499 18.53 3.27 -40.84
N THR A 500 18.79 2.14 -40.18
CA THR A 500 17.77 1.14 -39.80
C THR A 500 16.79 1.71 -38.78
N LYS A 501 17.28 2.33 -37.69
CA LYS A 501 16.41 2.91 -36.65
C LYS A 501 15.63 4.12 -37.15
N TRP A 502 16.21 4.96 -38.01
CA TRP A 502 15.52 6.07 -38.69
C TRP A 502 14.40 5.56 -39.60
N ARG A 503 14.64 4.49 -40.38
CA ARG A 503 13.60 3.85 -41.21
C ARG A 503 12.43 3.36 -40.35
N ALA A 504 12.71 2.68 -39.24
CA ALA A 504 11.68 2.24 -38.30
C ALA A 504 10.89 3.40 -37.69
N LEU A 505 11.57 4.46 -37.21
CA LEU A 505 10.94 5.69 -36.70
C LEU A 505 10.04 6.38 -37.75
N ARG A 506 10.41 6.28 -39.04
CA ARG A 506 9.60 6.80 -40.16
C ARG A 506 8.36 5.95 -40.42
N THR A 507 8.47 4.62 -40.37
CA THR A 507 7.32 3.70 -40.54
C THR A 507 6.25 3.94 -39.47
N VAL A 508 6.64 4.23 -38.22
CA VAL A 508 5.70 4.51 -37.13
C VAL A 508 5.30 6.00 -37.02
N GLY A 509 5.68 6.84 -38.00
CA GLY A 509 5.28 8.25 -38.05
C GLY A 509 5.93 9.20 -37.03
N LEU A 510 6.98 8.77 -36.31
CA LEU A 510 7.71 9.62 -35.35
C LEU A 510 8.76 10.52 -35.99
N VAL A 511 9.22 10.21 -37.20
CA VAL A 511 10.22 11.01 -37.95
C VAL A 511 9.82 11.10 -39.42
N ASN A 512 9.89 12.28 -40.03
CA ASN A 512 9.57 12.44 -41.45
C ASN A 512 10.77 12.17 -42.38
N ALA A 513 10.55 12.18 -43.70
CA ALA A 513 11.57 11.90 -44.70
C ALA A 513 12.78 12.89 -44.67
N ARG A 514 12.60 14.08 -44.08
CA ARG A 514 13.67 15.10 -43.90
C ARG A 514 14.37 15.02 -42.54
N GLY A 515 14.03 14.04 -41.69
CA GLY A 515 14.65 13.85 -40.37
C GLY A 515 14.03 14.64 -39.22
N HIS A 516 13.01 15.45 -39.48
CA HIS A 516 12.29 16.15 -38.40
C HIS A 516 11.49 15.13 -37.57
N ALA A 517 11.74 15.12 -36.26
CA ALA A 517 11.10 14.24 -35.30
C ALA A 517 9.90 14.91 -34.61
N TYR A 518 8.79 14.17 -34.48
CA TYR A 518 7.55 14.63 -33.84
C TYR A 518 7.53 14.26 -32.35
N THR A 519 7.00 15.16 -31.53
CA THR A 519 6.99 15.08 -30.06
C THR A 519 5.57 15.05 -29.47
N GLY A 520 5.48 14.73 -28.18
CA GLY A 520 4.24 14.72 -27.39
C GLY A 520 3.62 13.31 -27.26
N ALA A 521 3.02 13.03 -26.10
CA ALA A 521 2.49 11.71 -25.75
C ALA A 521 1.49 11.17 -26.79
N GLY A 522 0.62 12.01 -27.35
CA GLY A 522 -0.32 11.61 -28.41
C GLY A 522 0.35 11.08 -29.69
N ARG A 523 1.58 11.54 -30.00
CA ARG A 523 2.38 11.01 -31.13
C ARG A 523 3.05 9.68 -30.77
N LEU A 524 3.57 9.55 -29.55
CA LEU A 524 4.18 8.32 -29.05
C LEU A 524 3.14 7.18 -28.93
N ALA A 525 1.95 7.48 -28.39
CA ALA A 525 0.82 6.55 -28.34
C ALA A 525 0.27 6.20 -29.73
N ALA A 526 0.24 7.12 -30.69
CA ALA A 526 -0.13 6.82 -32.08
C ALA A 526 0.91 5.89 -32.74
N ALA A 527 2.21 6.15 -32.55
CA ALA A 527 3.27 5.28 -33.02
C ALA A 527 3.22 3.89 -32.38
N ALA A 528 2.91 3.80 -31.08
CA ALA A 528 2.71 2.54 -30.37
C ALA A 528 1.56 1.70 -30.95
N ARG A 529 0.44 2.34 -31.36
CA ARG A 529 -0.64 1.67 -32.11
C ARG A 529 -0.14 1.15 -33.47
N THR A 530 0.53 1.98 -34.26
CA THR A 530 1.10 1.58 -35.57
C THR A 530 2.11 0.44 -35.45
N ALA A 531 2.82 0.33 -34.31
CA ALA A 531 3.76 -0.74 -34.03
C ALA A 531 3.16 -1.96 -33.29
N GLY A 532 1.86 -1.96 -32.99
CA GLY A 532 1.17 -3.05 -32.28
C GLY A 532 1.48 -3.16 -30.78
N VAL A 533 2.21 -2.20 -30.20
CA VAL A 533 2.77 -2.31 -28.83
C VAL A 533 2.00 -1.52 -27.75
N THR A 534 0.93 -0.80 -28.07
CA THR A 534 0.08 -0.10 -27.07
C THR A 534 -0.25 -0.98 -25.87
N GLY A 535 0.04 -0.50 -24.66
CA GLY A 535 -0.09 -1.23 -23.39
C GLY A 535 1.15 -2.02 -22.96
N ALA A 536 2.18 -2.19 -23.80
CA ALA A 536 3.34 -3.06 -23.52
C ALA A 536 4.11 -2.71 -22.23
N HIS A 537 4.09 -1.45 -21.78
CA HIS A 537 4.66 -1.09 -20.49
C HIS A 537 3.79 -1.60 -19.33
N ALA A 538 2.46 -1.42 -19.41
CA ALA A 538 1.52 -1.94 -18.43
C ALA A 538 1.44 -3.48 -18.45
N ASP A 539 1.62 -4.11 -19.61
CA ASP A 539 1.76 -5.57 -19.75
C ASP A 539 2.99 -6.08 -19.00
N ARG A 540 4.14 -5.39 -19.14
CA ARG A 540 5.36 -5.72 -18.37
C ARG A 540 5.17 -5.46 -16.87
N MET A 541 4.47 -4.39 -16.48
CA MET A 541 4.11 -4.16 -15.08
C MET A 541 3.36 -5.38 -14.55
N ARG A 542 2.19 -5.71 -15.13
CA ARG A 542 1.34 -6.85 -14.73
C ARG A 542 2.12 -8.17 -14.62
N LEU A 543 2.93 -8.50 -15.64
CA LEU A 543 3.81 -9.69 -15.62
C LEU A 543 4.78 -9.70 -14.44
N TYR A 544 5.37 -8.56 -14.09
CA TYR A 544 6.35 -8.45 -13.00
C TYR A 544 5.70 -8.42 -11.61
N GLN A 545 4.43 -8.02 -11.50
CA GLN A 545 3.61 -8.21 -10.29
C GLN A 545 3.42 -9.71 -10.04
N LEU A 546 2.88 -10.42 -11.04
CA LEU A 546 2.61 -11.86 -11.00
C LEU A 546 3.88 -12.68 -10.69
N GLN A 547 4.99 -12.41 -11.39
CA GLN A 547 6.28 -13.06 -11.11
C GLN A 547 6.84 -12.78 -9.70
N SER A 548 6.40 -11.71 -9.04
CA SER A 548 6.81 -11.39 -7.67
C SER A 548 5.91 -12.07 -6.65
N ALA A 549 4.60 -12.09 -6.88
CA ALA A 549 3.65 -12.87 -6.07
C ALA A 549 3.99 -14.37 -6.10
N VAL A 550 4.23 -14.96 -7.28
CA VAL A 550 4.65 -16.37 -7.43
C VAL A 550 5.99 -16.65 -6.75
N PHE A 551 6.93 -15.69 -6.74
CA PHE A 551 8.19 -15.85 -6.01
C PHE A 551 8.01 -15.81 -4.49
N VAL A 552 7.16 -14.89 -3.99
CA VAL A 552 6.80 -14.83 -2.57
C VAL A 552 6.12 -16.13 -2.15
N TRP A 553 5.10 -16.58 -2.88
CA TRP A 553 4.42 -17.88 -2.68
C TRP A 553 5.42 -19.05 -2.63
N TRP A 554 6.33 -19.16 -3.60
CA TRP A 554 7.29 -20.26 -3.61
C TRP A 554 8.21 -20.21 -2.38
N PHE A 555 8.61 -19.01 -1.94
CA PHE A 555 9.45 -18.83 -0.77
C PHE A 555 8.70 -19.14 0.54
N THR A 556 7.49 -18.61 0.72
CA THR A 556 6.66 -18.87 1.92
C THR A 556 6.22 -20.33 1.98
N ALA A 557 5.70 -20.90 0.89
CA ALA A 557 5.28 -22.31 0.85
C ALA A 557 6.44 -23.30 1.06
N ARG A 558 7.68 -22.95 0.68
CA ARG A 558 8.84 -23.85 0.84
C ARG A 558 9.59 -23.71 2.17
N TYR A 559 9.59 -22.52 2.78
CA TYR A 559 10.33 -22.25 4.03
C TYR A 559 9.44 -21.99 5.26
N ALA A 560 8.16 -21.70 5.08
CA ALA A 560 7.16 -21.51 6.13
C ALA A 560 5.74 -21.98 5.69
N PRO A 561 5.57 -23.25 5.26
CA PRO A 561 4.33 -23.75 4.62
C PRO A 561 3.04 -23.52 5.41
N GLY A 562 3.10 -23.43 6.75
CA GLY A 562 1.94 -23.17 7.60
C GLY A 562 1.58 -21.69 7.82
N ALA A 563 2.28 -20.75 7.18
CA ALA A 563 2.16 -19.31 7.46
C ALA A 563 2.03 -18.43 6.19
N SER A 564 1.65 -19.02 5.05
CA SER A 564 1.57 -18.33 3.75
C SER A 564 0.19 -17.73 3.49
N ASP A 565 0.05 -16.41 3.68
CA ASP A 565 -1.13 -15.60 3.34
C ASP A 565 -1.61 -15.76 1.88
N ALA A 566 -0.69 -16.02 0.95
CA ALA A 566 -1.01 -16.32 -0.46
C ALA A 566 -2.04 -17.46 -0.65
N MET A 567 -2.18 -18.38 0.30
CA MET A 567 -3.22 -19.44 0.25
C MET A 567 -4.64 -18.94 0.59
N GLY A 568 -4.79 -17.74 1.18
CA GLY A 568 -6.08 -17.13 1.44
C GLY A 568 -6.57 -16.30 0.24
N GLU A 569 -5.69 -15.51 -0.36
CA GLU A 569 -6.01 -14.69 -1.55
C GLU A 569 -6.20 -15.54 -2.82
N TRP A 570 -5.50 -16.68 -2.93
CA TRP A 570 -5.50 -17.57 -4.11
C TRP A 570 -5.78 -19.04 -3.76
N GLY A 571 -6.38 -19.33 -2.61
CA GLY A 571 -6.80 -20.69 -2.24
C GLY A 571 -5.68 -21.75 -2.11
N PRO A 572 -6.04 -23.03 -1.97
CA PRO A 572 -5.08 -24.11 -1.81
C PRO A 572 -4.43 -24.52 -3.15
N PHE A 573 -3.18 -24.10 -3.34
CA PHE A 573 -2.33 -24.54 -4.47
C PHE A 573 -1.97 -26.05 -4.36
N PRO A 574 -1.70 -26.73 -5.50
CA PRO A 574 -1.25 -28.12 -5.49
C PRO A 574 0.04 -28.31 -4.68
N THR A 575 0.10 -29.40 -3.91
CA THR A 575 1.28 -29.86 -3.14
C THR A 575 2.46 -30.15 -4.07
N PRO A 576 3.71 -30.27 -3.59
CA PRO A 576 4.87 -30.52 -4.46
C PRO A 576 4.80 -31.81 -5.29
N SER A 577 4.06 -32.83 -4.84
CA SER A 577 3.74 -34.03 -5.62
C SER A 577 2.61 -33.76 -6.63
N ALA A 578 1.51 -33.13 -6.21
CA ALA A 578 0.45 -32.73 -7.13
C ALA A 578 0.95 -31.76 -8.20
N ALA A 579 1.88 -30.85 -7.91
CA ALA A 579 2.49 -29.92 -8.87
C ALA A 579 3.52 -30.59 -9.82
N ALA A 580 3.80 -31.89 -9.63
CA ALA A 580 4.54 -32.73 -10.58
C ALA A 580 3.60 -33.56 -11.49
N GLU A 581 2.33 -33.72 -11.10
CA GLU A 581 1.30 -34.52 -11.81
C GLU A 581 0.21 -33.65 -12.48
N VAL A 582 -0.06 -32.46 -11.93
CA VAL A 582 -0.96 -31.43 -12.48
C VAL A 582 -0.23 -30.63 -13.55
N HIS A 583 -0.91 -30.36 -14.66
CA HIS A 583 -0.27 -29.71 -15.80
C HIS A 583 -0.03 -28.21 -15.50
N PRO A 584 1.13 -27.61 -15.86
CA PRO A 584 1.42 -26.21 -15.57
C PRO A 584 0.43 -25.19 -16.15
N VAL A 585 -0.37 -25.61 -17.13
CA VAL A 585 -1.47 -24.82 -17.72
C VAL A 585 -2.67 -24.72 -16.76
N ASP A 586 -2.97 -25.77 -16.00
CA ASP A 586 -4.11 -25.79 -15.07
C ASP A 586 -3.89 -24.77 -13.96
N ILE A 587 -2.66 -24.69 -13.42
CA ILE A 587 -2.25 -23.69 -12.43
C ILE A 587 -2.37 -22.27 -13.00
N ALA A 588 -2.05 -22.06 -14.28
CA ALA A 588 -2.24 -20.75 -14.93
C ALA A 588 -3.72 -20.41 -15.19
N LEU A 589 -4.56 -21.42 -15.46
CA LEU A 589 -6.00 -21.26 -15.69
C LEU A 589 -6.75 -20.98 -14.39
N THR A 590 -6.52 -21.75 -13.32
CA THR A 590 -7.20 -21.57 -12.02
C THR A 590 -7.04 -20.14 -11.46
N TYR A 591 -5.90 -19.49 -11.72
CA TYR A 591 -5.59 -18.14 -11.23
C TYR A 591 -5.70 -17.03 -12.28
N GLY A 592 -6.06 -17.36 -13.51
CA GLY A 592 -6.45 -16.40 -14.55
C GLY A 592 -7.96 -16.34 -14.82
N ALA A 593 -8.69 -17.43 -14.61
CA ALA A 593 -10.01 -17.65 -15.20
C ALA A 593 -11.14 -17.91 -14.18
N ALA A 594 -11.47 -16.88 -13.37
CA ALA A 594 -12.73 -16.84 -12.62
C ALA A 594 -13.93 -16.39 -13.51
N SER A 595 -13.99 -16.83 -14.77
CA SER A 595 -15.00 -16.40 -15.76
C SER A 595 -15.22 -17.43 -16.89
N LEU A 596 -16.02 -18.45 -16.61
CA LEU A 596 -16.86 -19.23 -17.55
C LEU A 596 -16.26 -19.65 -18.92
N GLY A 597 -15.67 -20.86 -19.02
CA GLY A 597 -15.61 -21.62 -20.29
C GLY A 597 -14.31 -22.41 -20.59
N PRO A 598 -14.37 -23.73 -20.90
CA PRO A 598 -13.25 -24.54 -21.38
C PRO A 598 -13.45 -25.06 -22.83
N PRO A 599 -12.51 -25.84 -23.43
CA PRO A 599 -11.10 -26.09 -23.10
C PRO A 599 -10.19 -25.33 -24.14
N PRO A 600 -9.33 -25.86 -25.05
CA PRO A 600 -8.80 -27.22 -25.34
C PRO A 600 -7.29 -27.39 -25.01
N GLU A 601 -6.57 -28.20 -25.79
CA GLU A 601 -5.20 -28.69 -25.63
C GLU A 601 -4.06 -27.65 -25.75
N ALA A 602 -2.97 -27.85 -24.98
CA ALA A 602 -1.74 -27.08 -25.08
C ALA A 602 -0.50 -27.87 -24.63
N THR A 603 0.54 -27.94 -25.47
CA THR A 603 1.90 -28.43 -25.11
C THR A 603 2.88 -27.29 -24.78
N VAL A 604 2.34 -26.09 -24.51
CA VAL A 604 2.98 -24.85 -24.98
C VAL A 604 3.73 -24.05 -23.91
N TRP A 605 3.42 -24.08 -22.61
CA TRP A 605 3.90 -22.98 -21.73
C TRP A 605 5.40 -22.94 -21.39
N ALA A 606 6.04 -24.07 -21.06
CA ALA A 606 7.51 -24.10 -20.93
C ALA A 606 8.20 -23.82 -22.28
N ALA A 607 7.64 -24.38 -23.36
CA ALA A 607 8.06 -24.11 -24.72
C ALA A 607 7.87 -22.63 -25.09
N ALA A 608 6.86 -21.92 -24.58
CA ALA A 608 6.55 -20.53 -24.90
C ALA A 608 7.37 -19.54 -24.08
N MET A 609 7.71 -19.81 -22.82
CA MET A 609 8.65 -18.93 -22.12
C MET A 609 10.05 -18.94 -22.76
N VAL A 610 10.43 -20.05 -23.40
CA VAL A 610 11.67 -20.14 -24.20
C VAL A 610 11.45 -19.63 -25.64
N ALA A 611 10.33 -19.99 -26.27
CA ALA A 611 10.06 -19.71 -27.68
C ALA A 611 9.41 -18.35 -27.94
N GLN A 612 8.84 -17.63 -26.97
CA GLN A 612 8.38 -16.25 -27.19
C GLN A 612 9.58 -15.32 -27.44
N ASP A 613 10.64 -15.41 -26.62
CA ASP A 613 11.83 -14.58 -26.84
C ASP A 613 12.66 -15.08 -28.04
N ALA A 614 12.55 -16.37 -28.43
CA ALA A 614 13.13 -16.88 -29.68
C ALA A 614 12.31 -16.52 -30.95
N HIS A 615 10.99 -16.75 -30.97
CA HIS A 615 10.11 -16.45 -32.11
C HIS A 615 9.98 -14.96 -32.38
N ARG A 616 10.12 -14.11 -31.36
CA ARG A 616 10.29 -12.67 -31.51
C ARG A 616 11.35 -12.27 -32.55
N HIS A 617 12.33 -13.14 -32.78
CA HIS A 617 13.41 -12.97 -33.76
C HIS A 617 13.24 -13.80 -35.05
N LEU A 618 12.21 -14.65 -35.14
CA LEU A 618 11.96 -15.56 -36.27
C LEU A 618 10.67 -15.23 -37.05
N ASP A 619 9.54 -15.03 -36.36
CA ASP A 619 8.25 -14.61 -36.97
C ASP A 619 7.60 -13.46 -36.18
N PRO A 620 7.72 -12.21 -36.67
CA PRO A 620 7.12 -11.04 -36.03
C PRO A 620 5.60 -10.86 -36.23
N GLU A 621 4.90 -11.69 -37.02
CA GLU A 621 3.45 -11.53 -37.29
C GLU A 621 2.63 -12.56 -36.52
N SER A 622 3.04 -13.83 -36.48
CA SER A 622 2.48 -14.82 -35.55
C SER A 622 2.58 -14.33 -34.10
N TRP A 623 3.73 -13.76 -33.71
CA TRP A 623 3.93 -13.10 -32.42
C TRP A 623 2.93 -11.95 -32.14
N ARG A 624 2.47 -11.22 -33.17
CA ARG A 624 1.46 -10.15 -32.99
C ARG A 624 0.06 -10.71 -32.72
N SER A 625 -0.34 -11.81 -33.37
CA SER A 625 -1.63 -12.46 -33.08
C SER A 625 -1.63 -13.03 -31.67
N LEU A 626 -0.58 -13.78 -31.32
CA LEU A 626 -0.44 -14.41 -30.01
C LEU A 626 -0.38 -13.39 -28.85
N VAL A 627 0.19 -12.21 -29.07
CA VAL A 627 0.14 -11.06 -28.13
C VAL A 627 -1.24 -10.39 -28.10
N ALA A 628 -1.98 -10.33 -29.21
CA ALA A 628 -3.34 -9.79 -29.23
C ALA A 628 -4.33 -10.70 -28.47
N GLU A 629 -4.24 -12.02 -28.69
CA GLU A 629 -4.99 -13.04 -27.96
C GLU A 629 -4.62 -13.04 -26.47
N SER A 630 -3.32 -13.02 -26.14
CA SER A 630 -2.86 -12.87 -24.74
C SER A 630 -3.34 -11.58 -24.08
N ARG A 631 -3.51 -10.48 -24.84
CA ARG A 631 -4.07 -9.22 -24.33
C ARG A 631 -5.57 -9.26 -24.12
N ALA A 632 -6.31 -10.05 -24.89
CA ALA A 632 -7.73 -10.30 -24.66
C ALA A 632 -7.96 -11.18 -23.41
N ALA A 633 -7.00 -12.06 -23.09
CA ALA A 633 -7.03 -12.92 -21.91
C ALA A 633 -6.48 -12.26 -20.62
N LEU A 634 -5.84 -11.09 -20.69
CA LEU A 634 -5.36 -10.36 -19.52
C LEU A 634 -6.48 -9.53 -18.87
N PRO A 635 -6.70 -9.61 -17.53
CA PRO A 635 -7.67 -8.77 -16.84
C PRO A 635 -7.48 -7.28 -17.13
N ALA A 636 -8.58 -6.54 -17.23
CA ALA A 636 -8.56 -5.10 -17.51
C ALA A 636 -7.60 -4.37 -16.54
N PRO A 637 -6.85 -3.34 -16.99
CA PRO A 637 -5.81 -2.71 -16.17
C PRO A 637 -6.29 -2.28 -14.79
N GLU A 638 -7.55 -1.85 -14.71
CA GLU A 638 -8.26 -1.39 -13.53
C GLU A 638 -8.36 -2.46 -12.42
N MET A 639 -8.49 -3.74 -12.77
CA MET A 639 -8.53 -4.85 -11.79
C MET A 639 -7.18 -5.11 -11.12
N LEU A 640 -6.06 -4.78 -11.79
CA LEU A 640 -4.69 -5.00 -11.29
C LEU A 640 -4.07 -3.75 -10.65
N VAL A 641 -4.81 -2.62 -10.63
CA VAL A 641 -4.42 -1.39 -9.91
C VAL A 641 -4.54 -1.54 -8.39
N SER A 642 -5.37 -2.46 -7.89
CA SER A 642 -5.59 -2.67 -6.45
C SER A 642 -4.30 -3.07 -5.72
N ALA A 643 -3.59 -4.08 -6.21
CA ALA A 643 -2.43 -4.68 -5.55
C ALA A 643 -1.15 -3.81 -5.56
N TYR A 644 -1.08 -2.73 -6.35
CA TYR A 644 0.16 -1.97 -6.58
C TYR A 644 0.15 -0.52 -6.08
N ARG A 645 -0.76 -0.16 -5.16
CA ARG A 645 -0.70 1.13 -4.43
C ARG A 645 0.31 1.13 -3.26
N VAL A 646 0.88 -0.02 -2.88
CA VAL A 646 1.96 -0.12 -1.87
C VAL A 646 3.31 0.32 -2.48
N GLY A 647 3.47 1.63 -2.70
CA GLY A 647 4.69 2.16 -3.32
C GLY A 647 4.86 3.68 -3.31
N THR A 648 3.80 4.47 -3.10
CA THR A 648 3.84 5.94 -3.16
C THR A 648 3.67 6.62 -1.80
N THR A 649 4.43 6.20 -0.77
CA THR A 649 4.66 7.01 0.46
C THR A 649 5.95 6.66 1.21
N ALA A 650 7.01 6.38 0.47
CA ALA A 650 8.37 6.69 0.94
C ALA A 650 9.04 7.52 -0.16
N ALA A 651 9.23 8.83 0.00
CA ALA A 651 8.94 9.73 1.13
C ALA A 651 8.88 11.22 0.67
#